data_AF-A0A959SAY3-F1
#
_entry.id   AF-A0A959SAY3-F1
#
_cell.length_a   1.000
_cell.length_b   1.000
_cell.length_c   1.000
_cell.angle_alpha   90.00
_cell.angle_beta   90.00
_cell.angle_gamma   90.00
#
_symmetry.space_group_name_H-M   'P 1'
#
loop_
_entity.id
_entity.type
_entity.pdbx_description
1 polymer ?
#
loop_
_entity_poly.entity_id
_entity_poly.type
_entity_poly.pdbx_seq_one_letter_code
_entity_poly.pdbx_strand_id
1 'polypeptide(L)'
;MTTKLMTGPHRHVRLPWSALAGALFLAAMCVGHMAQAQLVINEVCTKNNSVLANAEGGHPDWVEIFNAGSGPIALSGYALSDSLYDTAPWHLPDMLLDAGEFLVLLSGDPSLNELYFDLGLSSKGEELFLFAPDGSVVQSLTIPRLRGDHSFGRAADGQYRFFGTPTPSAANTTEPFLGYAPSPTFGLPPGSHAMGSMVELFAEEGSTIHVTWDGSVPEPTSPIYDWPFFLDHDQVIKAIATKADHLPSDMVTRSYFVHVDTHLPVISISADNDSLFDEVLGIYVTGPNADPEYPHYGANFWQDRTIPVTVEYFDEQRVRRLEQLVDLEIHGGRVSRNQPQRPLRLTARKAYGEDHMEYPFFPEKPWLERFKSLVLRNSGADFCLAEMRDQIWHQVALHNGLDIDVLAYRPVVVYINGQYWGMMELRERIDRHYLHYNYGADREDVLIMEEENLSIQGDTIHFHDLKEFIHTHDMNDPVHFAHVDSLFDIASFKDYCALEMFAGNVDWPSNNLKYWKPSVSTGKWRYLLYDLDATMNLYGWIPIDLDSFYWVLVHRAGFVHAEIFRSLLGNDEFRRTFLNRMADLMNTGLSLNGFGEDVSAMQQRIGPEVPHHFERWGCDLGAWTQHALGIIPGFVEVRGDIVREDVLNTFAFPHTIEVEVDVFPPGAGQLALNSLEPEVPFRGIYFSGNAIDLAVSASPGFHFDHWEYHTADVMERWETRLVQKDLPASGRITAYFERNDASLLVFPNPFQDHVDLSVTSHSGGTGEFSVFDPQGRLLLVRMRPLVNGVNAIRLDLRELPAGTYLLRSTVDGTVTTSRIMRLAVE
;
A
#
# COMPACT_ATOMS: atom_id res chain seq x y z
N MET A 1 -57.12 21.80 -76.25
CA MET A 1 -58.39 21.31 -76.82
C MET A 1 -59.40 21.17 -75.68
N THR A 2 -60.55 21.85 -75.82
CA THR A 2 -61.87 21.62 -75.19
C THR A 2 -62.00 21.60 -73.64
N THR A 3 -62.63 22.59 -72.97
CA THR A 3 -64.10 22.79 -72.66
C THR A 3 -64.83 21.54 -72.14
N LYS A 4 -65.81 21.53 -71.22
CA LYS A 4 -66.71 22.47 -70.49
C LYS A 4 -67.34 21.65 -69.31
N LEU A 5 -67.48 22.18 -68.09
CA LEU A 5 -68.69 22.76 -67.44
C LEU A 5 -69.91 21.85 -67.12
N MET A 6 -70.32 21.94 -65.83
CA MET A 6 -71.67 21.84 -65.20
C MET A 6 -72.36 20.47 -64.94
N THR A 7 -72.79 20.23 -63.68
CA THR A 7 -74.18 20.39 -63.17
C THR A 7 -74.34 19.84 -61.72
N GLY A 8 -75.07 20.57 -60.84
CA GLY A 8 -75.60 20.06 -59.54
C GLY A 8 -76.99 19.41 -59.71
N PRO A 9 -77.89 19.27 -58.70
CA PRO A 9 -77.80 19.62 -57.27
C PRO A 9 -78.41 18.59 -56.26
N HIS A 10 -78.32 18.93 -54.97
CA HIS A 10 -79.15 18.61 -53.78
C HIS A 10 -79.70 17.19 -53.50
N ARG A 11 -79.35 16.66 -52.31
CA ARG A 11 -80.31 16.13 -51.32
C ARG A 11 -79.81 16.37 -49.89
N HIS A 12 -80.76 16.75 -49.02
CA HIS A 12 -80.58 17.13 -47.62
C HIS A 12 -80.33 15.94 -46.69
N VAL A 13 -79.46 16.11 -45.70
CA VAL A 13 -79.58 15.54 -44.34
C VAL A 13 -79.21 16.64 -43.33
N ARG A 14 -79.99 16.73 -42.25
CA ARG A 14 -79.92 17.75 -41.19
C ARG A 14 -78.71 17.53 -40.28
N LEU A 15 -78.03 18.61 -39.88
CA LEU A 15 -77.07 18.66 -38.76
C LEU A 15 -77.52 19.79 -37.80
N PRO A 16 -77.72 19.52 -36.49
CA PRO A 16 -78.12 20.53 -35.52
C PRO A 16 -76.95 21.08 -34.69
N TRP A 17 -77.02 22.39 -34.47
CA TRP A 17 -76.72 23.16 -33.26
C TRP A 17 -75.48 22.82 -32.43
N SER A 18 -74.40 23.59 -32.60
CA SER A 18 -74.01 24.65 -31.64
C SER A 18 -72.61 25.18 -31.97
N ALA A 19 -72.56 26.12 -32.90
CA ALA A 19 -71.45 27.06 -33.05
C ALA A 19 -71.51 28.07 -31.90
N LEU A 20 -70.98 27.70 -30.73
CA LEU A 20 -70.71 28.62 -29.61
C LEU A 20 -69.77 28.01 -28.53
N ALA A 21 -68.81 27.18 -28.93
CA ALA A 21 -67.78 26.63 -28.04
C ALA A 21 -66.34 26.76 -28.58
N GLY A 22 -66.16 27.25 -29.81
CA GLY A 22 -64.85 27.33 -30.49
C GLY A 22 -64.11 28.67 -30.40
N ALA A 23 -64.65 29.65 -29.67
CA ALA A 23 -64.05 31.00 -29.56
C ALA A 23 -63.69 31.41 -28.12
N LEU A 24 -63.80 30.48 -27.15
CA LEU A 24 -63.41 30.69 -25.74
C LEU A 24 -62.17 29.86 -25.34
N PHE A 25 -61.53 29.19 -26.30
CA PHE A 25 -60.30 28.41 -26.08
C PHE A 25 -59.02 29.09 -26.60
N LEU A 26 -59.15 30.31 -27.15
CA LEU A 26 -58.04 31.11 -27.71
C LEU A 26 -57.86 32.47 -27.03
N ALA A 27 -58.47 32.65 -25.86
CA ALA A 27 -58.29 33.82 -24.98
C ALA A 27 -57.97 33.41 -23.52
N ALA A 28 -57.32 32.25 -23.34
CA ALA A 28 -56.68 31.85 -22.09
C ALA A 28 -55.15 31.68 -22.23
N MET A 29 -54.56 32.33 -23.25
CA MET A 29 -53.19 32.82 -23.14
C MET A 29 -53.27 34.24 -22.60
N CYS A 30 -53.14 34.38 -21.29
CA CYS A 30 -52.44 35.45 -20.60
C CYS A 30 -52.57 35.19 -19.10
N VAL A 31 -51.42 34.96 -18.47
CA VAL A 31 -51.24 34.57 -17.06
C VAL A 31 -51.52 33.08 -16.79
N GLY A 32 -50.74 32.20 -17.41
CA GLY A 32 -50.31 31.03 -16.67
C GLY A 32 -49.32 31.52 -15.62
N HIS A 33 -49.78 31.73 -14.38
CA HIS A 33 -48.83 31.63 -13.26
C HIS A 33 -48.29 30.20 -13.34
N MET A 34 -47.02 30.05 -13.72
CA MET A 34 -46.27 28.89 -13.25
C MET A 34 -46.48 28.91 -11.74
N ALA A 35 -47.22 27.95 -11.20
CA ALA A 35 -47.27 27.76 -9.77
C ALA A 35 -45.85 27.31 -9.38
N GLN A 36 -45.00 28.29 -9.09
CA GLN A 36 -43.71 28.04 -8.49
C GLN A 36 -43.99 27.33 -7.17
N ALA A 37 -43.31 26.21 -6.91
CA ALA A 37 -43.43 25.56 -5.62
C ALA A 37 -43.15 26.59 -4.52
N GLN A 38 -43.99 26.61 -3.48
CA GLN A 38 -43.86 27.56 -2.38
C GLN A 38 -42.53 27.39 -1.64
N LEU A 39 -42.03 26.15 -1.58
CA LEU A 39 -40.75 25.77 -1.04
C LEU A 39 -39.86 25.26 -2.17
N VAL A 40 -38.63 25.76 -2.27
CA VAL A 40 -37.65 25.37 -3.31
C VAL A 40 -36.28 25.14 -2.72
N ILE A 41 -35.49 24.29 -3.37
CA ILE A 41 -34.04 24.18 -3.12
C ILE A 41 -33.38 25.42 -3.74
N ASN A 42 -32.92 26.37 -2.94
CA ASN A 42 -32.40 27.65 -3.43
C ASN A 42 -30.97 27.54 -3.97
N GLU A 43 -30.09 26.88 -3.24
CA GLU A 43 -28.66 26.84 -3.55
C GLU A 43 -28.06 25.58 -2.92
N VAL A 44 -27.10 24.95 -3.62
CA VAL A 44 -26.41 23.74 -3.14
C VAL A 44 -24.93 23.89 -3.35
N CYS A 45 -24.14 23.58 -2.32
CA CYS A 45 -22.68 23.47 -2.39
C CYS A 45 -22.27 22.06 -1.96
N THR A 46 -21.84 21.24 -2.91
CA THR A 46 -21.45 19.82 -2.67
C THR A 46 -19.97 19.67 -2.34
N LYS A 47 -19.26 20.78 -2.13
CA LYS A 47 -17.85 20.80 -1.77
C LYS A 47 -17.48 22.14 -1.13
N ASN A 48 -17.80 22.27 0.15
CA ASN A 48 -17.50 23.47 0.92
C ASN A 48 -16.09 23.37 1.53
N ASN A 49 -15.14 24.14 1.02
CA ASN A 49 -13.79 24.20 1.58
C ASN A 49 -13.64 25.36 2.56
N SER A 50 -14.32 26.48 2.32
CA SER A 50 -14.16 27.71 3.12
C SER A 50 -15.39 28.61 3.23
N VAL A 51 -16.41 28.44 2.37
CA VAL A 51 -17.55 29.38 2.24
C VAL A 51 -18.38 29.47 3.52
N LEU A 52 -18.73 28.33 4.12
CA LEU A 52 -19.58 28.26 5.31
C LEU A 52 -18.92 27.38 6.36
N ALA A 53 -18.59 27.93 7.52
CA ALA A 53 -18.11 27.14 8.65
C ALA A 53 -19.27 26.72 9.55
N ASN A 54 -19.22 25.50 10.09
CA ASN A 54 -20.10 25.08 11.18
C ASN A 54 -19.58 25.58 12.54
N ALA A 55 -20.29 25.27 13.63
CA ALA A 55 -19.96 25.76 14.97
C ALA A 55 -18.59 25.27 15.47
N GLU A 56 -18.10 24.14 14.95
CA GLU A 56 -16.80 23.53 15.27
C GLU A 56 -15.67 24.00 14.34
N GLY A 57 -15.97 24.86 13.35
CA GLY A 57 -15.01 25.34 12.36
C GLY A 57 -14.78 24.40 11.17
N GLY A 58 -15.56 23.32 11.05
CA GLY A 58 -15.58 22.45 9.86
C GLY A 58 -16.40 23.07 8.72
N HIS A 59 -16.17 22.60 7.49
CA HIS A 59 -16.84 23.07 6.28
C HIS A 59 -17.64 21.94 5.63
N PRO A 60 -18.81 21.56 6.18
CA PRO A 60 -19.66 20.54 5.58
C PRO A 60 -20.31 21.03 4.28
N ASP A 61 -20.68 20.09 3.40
CA ASP A 61 -21.52 20.40 2.25
C ASP A 61 -22.88 20.90 2.75
N TRP A 62 -23.60 21.66 1.92
CA TRP A 62 -24.84 22.28 2.36
C TRP A 62 -25.88 22.44 1.26
N VAL A 63 -27.14 22.42 1.68
CA VAL A 63 -28.34 22.66 0.88
C VAL A 63 -29.11 23.80 1.52
N GLU A 64 -29.49 24.78 0.73
CA GLU A 64 -30.35 25.87 1.17
C GLU A 64 -31.77 25.70 0.64
N ILE A 65 -32.75 25.85 1.52
CA ILE A 65 -34.18 25.84 1.22
C ILE A 65 -34.72 27.26 1.32
N PHE A 66 -35.56 27.68 0.37
CA PHE A 66 -36.16 29.01 0.35
C PHE A 66 -37.68 28.95 0.24
N ASN A 67 -38.36 29.77 1.05
CA ASN A 67 -39.80 29.99 0.91
C ASN A 67 -40.07 31.10 -0.10
N ALA A 68 -40.34 30.72 -1.35
CA ALA A 68 -40.72 31.61 -2.44
C ALA A 68 -42.20 32.06 -2.39
N GLY A 69 -42.95 31.64 -1.38
CA GLY A 69 -44.35 32.01 -1.16
C GLY A 69 -44.56 33.44 -0.67
N SER A 70 -45.83 33.80 -0.52
CA SER A 70 -46.26 35.09 0.05
C SER A 70 -46.63 35.01 1.54
N GLY A 71 -46.47 33.84 2.18
CA GLY A 71 -46.77 33.62 3.59
C GLY A 71 -45.92 32.49 4.19
N PRO A 72 -45.94 32.35 5.53
CA PRO A 72 -45.18 31.31 6.22
C PRO A 72 -45.60 29.89 5.81
N ILE A 73 -44.64 28.97 5.84
CA ILE A 73 -44.85 27.54 5.58
C ILE A 73 -44.29 26.70 6.74
N ALA A 74 -45.06 25.71 7.20
CA ALA A 74 -44.58 24.74 8.18
C ALA A 74 -43.79 23.65 7.45
N LEU A 75 -42.55 23.40 7.86
CA LEU A 75 -41.66 22.41 7.26
C LEU A 75 -41.91 20.98 7.77
N SER A 76 -42.78 20.82 8.77
CA SER A 76 -43.19 19.53 9.33
C SER A 76 -43.59 18.53 8.24
N GLY A 77 -42.87 17.41 8.18
CA GLY A 77 -43.12 16.31 7.24
C GLY A 77 -42.53 16.49 5.84
N TYR A 78 -41.97 17.66 5.50
CA TYR A 78 -41.13 17.77 4.30
C TYR A 78 -39.85 16.95 4.48
N ALA A 79 -39.28 16.48 3.37
CA ALA A 79 -38.07 15.66 3.43
C ALA A 79 -37.13 15.88 2.22
N LEU A 80 -35.83 15.62 2.41
CA LEU A 80 -34.80 15.56 1.38
C LEU A 80 -34.33 14.12 1.16
N SER A 81 -33.99 13.78 -0.08
CA SER A 81 -33.30 12.53 -0.42
C SER A 81 -32.54 12.67 -1.74
N ASP A 82 -31.49 11.87 -1.91
CA ASP A 82 -30.76 11.67 -3.16
C ASP A 82 -31.40 10.58 -4.06
N SER A 83 -32.51 9.98 -3.62
CA SER A 83 -33.19 8.89 -4.31
C SER A 83 -34.70 9.09 -4.38
N LEU A 84 -35.26 8.93 -5.58
CA LEU A 84 -36.71 8.97 -5.81
C LEU A 84 -37.48 7.84 -5.09
N TYR A 85 -36.79 6.74 -4.76
CA TYR A 85 -37.39 5.55 -4.16
C TYR A 85 -36.92 5.32 -2.72
N ASP A 86 -36.43 6.37 -2.07
CA ASP A 86 -36.00 6.29 -0.69
C ASP A 86 -37.17 5.97 0.24
N THR A 87 -37.01 4.90 1.02
CA THR A 87 -38.00 4.46 2.00
C THR A 87 -37.85 5.17 3.35
N ALA A 88 -36.77 5.94 3.54
CA ALA A 88 -36.46 6.66 4.78
C ALA A 88 -35.78 8.01 4.49
N PRO A 89 -36.43 8.94 3.74
CA PRO A 89 -35.84 10.24 3.44
C PRO A 89 -35.64 11.07 4.71
N TRP A 90 -34.67 11.99 4.68
CA TRP A 90 -34.36 12.84 5.83
C TRP A 90 -35.39 13.96 5.97
N HIS A 91 -36.04 14.09 7.11
CA HIS A 91 -37.08 15.09 7.33
C HIS A 91 -36.51 16.45 7.74
N LEU A 92 -37.03 17.53 7.15
CA LEU A 92 -36.69 18.90 7.52
C LEU A 92 -37.07 19.20 8.98
N PRO A 93 -36.40 20.18 9.64
CA PRO A 93 -36.71 20.57 11.00
C PRO A 93 -38.17 21.02 11.15
N ASP A 94 -38.80 20.69 12.28
CA ASP A 94 -40.19 21.07 12.55
C ASP A 94 -40.30 22.55 12.95
N MET A 95 -40.22 23.43 11.95
CA MET A 95 -40.25 24.88 12.12
C MET A 95 -41.16 25.57 11.10
N LEU A 96 -41.44 26.84 11.35
CA LEU A 96 -42.11 27.75 10.42
C LEU A 96 -41.05 28.56 9.69
N LEU A 97 -41.07 28.54 8.36
CA LEU A 97 -40.21 29.38 7.52
C LEU A 97 -41.05 30.53 6.94
N ASP A 98 -40.77 31.77 7.33
CA ASP A 98 -41.55 32.93 6.85
C ASP A 98 -41.32 33.17 5.35
N ALA A 99 -42.21 33.96 4.74
CA ALA A 99 -42.09 34.31 3.33
C ALA A 99 -40.79 35.07 3.07
N GLY A 100 -39.98 34.57 2.12
CA GLY A 100 -38.69 35.17 1.79
C GLY A 100 -37.52 34.75 2.70
N GLU A 101 -37.73 33.84 3.64
CA GLU A 101 -36.65 33.30 4.48
C GLU A 101 -35.93 32.10 3.84
N PHE A 102 -34.69 31.90 4.28
CA PHE A 102 -33.78 30.84 3.87
C PHE A 102 -33.48 29.92 5.06
N LEU A 103 -33.35 28.63 4.79
CA LEU A 103 -32.91 27.61 5.73
C LEU A 103 -31.70 26.89 5.15
N VAL A 104 -30.55 27.01 5.79
CA VAL A 104 -29.35 26.26 5.41
C VAL A 104 -29.27 24.97 6.22
N LEU A 105 -29.11 23.86 5.51
CA LEU A 105 -28.94 22.53 6.05
C LEU A 105 -27.52 22.05 5.74
N LEU A 106 -26.86 21.39 6.71
CA LEU A 106 -25.46 20.97 6.62
C LEU A 106 -25.37 19.44 6.53
N SER A 107 -24.50 18.90 5.68
CA SER A 107 -24.27 17.46 5.63
C SER A 107 -23.54 16.99 6.90
N GLY A 108 -24.00 15.91 7.53
CA GLY A 108 -23.33 15.28 8.66
C GLY A 108 -24.30 14.61 9.61
N ASP A 109 -23.83 14.27 10.81
CA ASP A 109 -24.61 13.52 11.80
C ASP A 109 -25.80 14.35 12.34
N PRO A 110 -27.06 13.97 12.05
CA PRO A 110 -28.25 14.67 12.53
C PRO A 110 -28.41 14.67 14.06
N SER A 111 -27.68 13.79 14.78
CA SER A 111 -27.69 13.75 16.24
C SER A 111 -27.00 14.96 16.88
N LEU A 112 -26.15 15.67 16.13
CA LEU A 112 -25.46 16.87 16.58
C LEU A 112 -26.40 18.07 16.66
N ASN A 113 -27.25 18.25 15.64
CA ASN A 113 -28.18 19.37 15.50
C ASN A 113 -29.20 19.05 14.39
N GLU A 114 -30.46 19.49 14.55
CA GLU A 114 -31.56 19.32 13.57
C GLU A 114 -31.29 19.95 12.20
N LEU A 115 -30.34 20.88 12.10
CA LEU A 115 -29.89 21.45 10.83
C LEU A 115 -28.96 20.52 10.03
N TYR A 116 -28.54 19.39 10.62
CA TYR A 116 -27.69 18.42 9.93
C TYR A 116 -28.51 17.31 9.28
N PHE A 117 -28.17 16.99 8.04
CA PHE A 117 -28.77 15.90 7.26
C PHE A 117 -27.73 14.84 6.91
N ASP A 118 -28.13 13.57 6.99
CA ASP A 118 -27.26 12.41 6.74
C ASP A 118 -27.29 11.98 5.26
N LEU A 119 -27.04 12.93 4.35
CA LEU A 119 -26.84 12.64 2.93
C LEU A 119 -25.46 13.16 2.51
N GLY A 120 -24.64 12.29 1.92
CA GLY A 120 -23.36 12.68 1.36
C GLY A 120 -23.52 13.15 -0.07
N LEU A 121 -23.48 14.46 -0.30
CA LEU A 121 -23.68 15.02 -1.65
C LEU A 121 -22.47 14.73 -2.55
N SER A 122 -22.71 14.12 -3.72
CA SER A 122 -21.63 13.83 -4.67
C SER A 122 -21.14 15.08 -5.41
N SER A 123 -19.89 15.49 -5.17
CA SER A 123 -19.23 16.54 -5.97
C SER A 123 -19.08 16.22 -7.47
N LYS A 124 -19.28 14.95 -7.89
CA LYS A 124 -19.29 14.53 -9.31
C LYS A 124 -20.64 14.80 -10.00
N GLY A 125 -21.64 15.26 -9.25
CA GLY A 125 -23.02 15.44 -9.69
C GLY A 125 -23.95 14.36 -9.10
N GLU A 126 -25.22 14.72 -8.94
CA GLU A 126 -26.24 13.97 -8.19
C GLU A 126 -27.66 14.48 -8.50
N GLU A 127 -28.69 13.70 -8.18
CA GLU A 127 -30.08 14.19 -8.13
C GLU A 127 -30.52 14.39 -6.68
N LEU A 128 -31.12 15.54 -6.38
CA LEU A 128 -31.67 15.86 -5.07
C LEU A 128 -33.18 16.09 -5.18
N PHE A 129 -33.94 15.48 -4.28
CA PHE A 129 -35.39 15.54 -4.24
C PHE A 129 -35.88 16.20 -2.96
N LEU A 130 -36.81 17.13 -3.08
CA LEU A 130 -37.59 17.70 -1.98
C LEU A 130 -39.00 17.12 -2.03
N PHE A 131 -39.41 16.42 -0.98
CA PHE A 131 -40.71 15.78 -0.83
C PHE A 131 -41.64 16.60 0.07
N ALA A 132 -42.93 16.57 -0.26
CA ALA A 132 -44.01 17.06 0.58
C ALA A 132 -44.40 16.01 1.64
N PRO A 133 -45.15 16.39 2.69
CA PRO A 133 -45.61 15.46 3.73
C PRO A 133 -46.48 14.29 3.24
N ASP A 134 -47.08 14.40 2.05
CA ASP A 134 -47.86 13.31 1.42
C ASP A 134 -46.98 12.36 0.58
N GLY A 135 -45.67 12.57 0.54
CA GLY A 135 -44.70 11.79 -0.22
C GLY A 135 -44.59 12.20 -1.69
N SER A 136 -45.30 13.24 -2.14
CA SER A 136 -45.15 13.77 -3.51
C SER A 136 -43.88 14.61 -3.66
N VAL A 137 -43.26 14.58 -4.84
CA VAL A 137 -42.07 15.39 -5.15
C VAL A 137 -42.50 16.85 -5.35
N VAL A 138 -42.03 17.74 -4.48
CA VAL A 138 -42.15 19.21 -4.59
C VAL A 138 -41.20 19.72 -5.66
N GLN A 139 -39.96 19.24 -5.61
CA GLN A 139 -38.90 19.59 -6.54
C GLN A 139 -37.92 18.43 -6.73
N SER A 140 -37.42 18.28 -7.95
CA SER A 140 -36.21 17.53 -8.26
C SER A 140 -35.18 18.49 -8.84
N LEU A 141 -33.93 18.37 -8.39
CA LEU A 141 -32.80 19.17 -8.84
C LEU A 141 -31.66 18.24 -9.24
N THR A 142 -31.32 18.23 -10.53
CA THR A 142 -30.08 17.59 -11.00
C THR A 142 -28.92 18.55 -10.75
N ILE A 143 -28.10 18.22 -9.76
CA ILE A 143 -26.91 18.99 -9.39
C ILE A 143 -25.77 18.57 -10.32
N PRO A 144 -25.16 19.50 -11.07
CA PRO A 144 -24.00 19.20 -11.89
C PRO A 144 -22.76 18.97 -11.03
N ARG A 145 -21.64 18.51 -11.64
CA ARG A 145 -20.34 18.54 -10.97
C ARG A 145 -20.03 19.96 -10.49
N LEU A 146 -19.68 20.11 -9.21
CA LEU A 146 -19.24 21.39 -8.63
C LEU A 146 -17.79 21.30 -8.15
N ARG A 147 -17.06 22.40 -8.34
CA ARG A 147 -15.73 22.59 -7.74
C ARG A 147 -15.88 23.07 -6.31
N GLY A 148 -14.77 23.01 -5.56
CA GLY A 148 -14.71 23.53 -4.21
C GLY A 148 -15.15 24.99 -4.16
N ASP A 149 -15.96 25.33 -3.16
CA ASP A 149 -16.50 26.68 -2.91
C ASP A 149 -17.36 27.26 -4.04
N HIS A 150 -17.82 26.43 -4.98
CA HIS A 150 -18.82 26.81 -5.97
C HIS A 150 -20.17 26.16 -5.65
N SER A 151 -21.25 26.85 -6.01
CA SER A 151 -22.62 26.38 -5.78
C SER A 151 -23.42 26.29 -7.07
N PHE A 152 -24.51 25.53 -7.02
CA PHE A 152 -25.56 25.53 -8.02
C PHE A 152 -26.84 26.07 -7.38
N GLY A 153 -27.36 27.18 -7.89
CA GLY A 153 -28.45 27.88 -7.25
C GLY A 153 -29.41 28.55 -8.21
N ARG A 154 -30.55 28.94 -7.68
CA ARG A 154 -31.63 29.61 -8.39
C ARG A 154 -31.30 31.10 -8.53
N ALA A 155 -31.10 31.57 -9.77
CA ALA A 155 -30.86 32.98 -10.08
C ALA A 155 -32.14 33.82 -10.00
N ALA A 156 -32.01 35.15 -10.15
CA ALA A 156 -33.14 36.09 -10.04
C ALA A 156 -34.30 35.84 -11.02
N ASP A 157 -34.02 35.25 -12.19
CA ASP A 157 -35.02 34.85 -13.18
C ASP A 157 -35.64 33.46 -12.90
N GLY A 158 -35.21 32.81 -11.82
CA GLY A 158 -35.67 31.49 -11.39
C GLY A 158 -35.02 30.31 -12.09
N GLN A 159 -34.04 30.53 -12.98
CA GLN A 159 -33.27 29.46 -13.59
C GLN A 159 -32.10 29.04 -12.69
N TYR A 160 -31.74 27.75 -12.70
CA TYR A 160 -30.57 27.28 -11.98
C TYR A 160 -29.29 27.55 -12.77
N ARG A 161 -28.29 28.11 -12.09
CA ARG A 161 -26.99 28.49 -12.63
C ARG A 161 -25.89 28.20 -11.62
N PHE A 162 -24.65 28.19 -12.10
CA PHE A 162 -23.47 28.07 -11.25
C PHE A 162 -23.13 29.43 -10.65
N PHE A 163 -22.64 29.43 -9.42
CA PHE A 163 -22.08 30.63 -8.79
C PHE A 163 -20.66 30.33 -8.28
N GLY A 164 -19.70 31.17 -8.68
CA GLY A 164 -18.34 31.13 -8.15
C GLY A 164 -18.19 31.81 -6.79
N THR A 165 -19.25 32.45 -6.30
CA THR A 165 -19.31 33.05 -4.96
C THR A 165 -20.69 32.76 -4.40
N PRO A 166 -20.84 31.65 -3.66
CA PRO A 166 -22.13 31.25 -3.07
C PRO A 166 -22.62 32.24 -2.03
N THR A 167 -23.93 32.23 -1.74
CA THR A 167 -24.57 33.20 -0.85
C THR A 167 -25.46 32.54 0.20
N PRO A 168 -24.93 31.67 1.08
CA PRO A 168 -25.73 31.02 2.10
C PRO A 168 -26.41 32.05 3.01
N SER A 169 -27.65 31.74 3.39
CA SER A 169 -28.60 32.57 4.15
C SER A 169 -29.04 33.87 3.45
N ALA A 170 -28.84 34.00 2.13
CA ALA A 170 -29.17 35.21 1.39
C ALA A 170 -29.63 34.91 -0.05
N ALA A 171 -30.16 35.93 -0.73
CA ALA A 171 -30.53 35.79 -2.13
C ALA A 171 -29.27 35.68 -3.03
N ASN A 172 -29.34 34.79 -4.03
CA ASN A 172 -28.27 34.54 -5.02
C ASN A 172 -28.10 35.71 -6.00
N THR A 173 -27.49 36.80 -5.53
CA THR A 173 -27.29 38.04 -6.30
C THR A 173 -25.89 38.17 -6.91
N THR A 174 -25.01 37.20 -6.68
CA THR A 174 -23.68 37.14 -7.31
C THR A 174 -23.80 36.77 -8.78
N GLU A 175 -22.73 36.98 -9.56
CA GLU A 175 -22.74 36.73 -11.00
C GLU A 175 -23.05 35.25 -11.28
N PRO A 176 -24.09 34.94 -12.08
CA PRO A 176 -24.46 33.57 -12.36
C PRO A 176 -23.87 33.09 -13.69
N PHE A 177 -23.48 31.82 -13.75
CA PHE A 177 -22.81 31.23 -14.91
C PHE A 177 -23.55 30.02 -15.47
N LEU A 178 -23.40 29.77 -16.77
CA LEU A 178 -24.01 28.64 -17.47
C LEU A 178 -23.30 27.31 -17.20
N GLY A 179 -22.04 27.36 -16.78
CA GLY A 179 -21.21 26.19 -16.53
C GLY A 179 -19.74 26.55 -16.39
N TYR A 180 -18.88 25.55 -16.53
CA TYR A 180 -17.44 25.72 -16.65
C TYR A 180 -17.03 25.80 -18.12
N ALA A 181 -16.05 26.64 -18.43
CA ALA A 181 -15.44 26.64 -19.75
C ALA A 181 -14.75 25.28 -20.02
N PRO A 182 -14.74 24.79 -21.27
CA PRO A 182 -13.99 23.59 -21.64
C PRO A 182 -12.49 23.79 -21.41
N SER A 183 -11.80 22.79 -20.84
CA SER A 183 -10.35 22.87 -20.62
C SER A 183 -9.56 22.92 -21.94
N PRO A 184 -8.45 23.67 -21.98
CA PRO A 184 -7.57 23.68 -23.14
C PRO A 184 -6.90 22.31 -23.32
N THR A 185 -6.57 21.97 -24.56
CA THR A 185 -5.83 20.74 -24.89
C THR A 185 -4.46 21.10 -25.46
N PHE A 186 -3.43 20.33 -25.10
CA PHE A 186 -2.09 20.48 -25.64
C PHE A 186 -1.90 19.54 -26.84
N GLY A 187 -1.36 20.06 -27.93
CA GLY A 187 -1.01 19.30 -29.13
C GLY A 187 0.19 18.36 -28.93
N LEU A 188 0.99 18.60 -27.89
CA LEU A 188 2.12 17.76 -27.50
C LEU A 188 1.81 17.11 -26.13
N PRO A 189 1.96 15.78 -25.97
CA PRO A 189 1.79 15.14 -24.66
C PRO A 189 2.91 15.55 -23.70
N PRO A 190 2.70 15.52 -22.37
CA PRO A 190 3.76 15.80 -21.40
C PRO A 190 4.83 14.69 -21.43
N GLY A 191 6.02 15.00 -20.91
CA GLY A 191 7.16 14.08 -20.88
C GLY A 191 8.35 14.58 -21.71
N SER A 192 9.18 13.64 -22.17
CA SER A 192 10.42 13.96 -22.87
C SER A 192 10.22 14.23 -24.36
N HIS A 193 10.83 15.31 -24.85
CA HIS A 193 10.79 15.73 -26.26
C HIS A 193 12.14 16.27 -26.70
N ALA A 194 12.36 16.33 -28.01
CA ALA A 194 13.55 16.97 -28.54
C ALA A 194 13.52 18.49 -28.29
N MET A 195 14.66 19.09 -27.97
CA MET A 195 14.83 20.54 -27.98
C MET A 195 14.40 21.11 -29.35
N GLY A 196 13.63 22.19 -29.34
CA GLY A 196 13.00 22.78 -30.51
C GLY A 196 11.67 22.14 -30.92
N SER A 197 11.12 21.19 -30.15
CA SER A 197 9.75 20.70 -30.37
C SER A 197 8.75 21.83 -30.14
N MET A 198 7.77 21.95 -31.03
CA MET A 198 6.73 22.98 -30.93
C MET A 198 5.57 22.50 -30.06
N VAL A 199 5.10 23.37 -29.17
CA VAL A 199 3.90 23.14 -28.36
C VAL A 199 2.82 24.11 -28.78
N GLU A 200 1.68 23.53 -29.17
CA GLU A 200 0.48 24.25 -29.54
C GLU A 200 -0.66 23.91 -28.58
N LEU A 201 -1.44 24.91 -28.16
CA LEU A 201 -2.62 24.72 -27.32
C LEU A 201 -3.88 25.03 -28.13
N PHE A 202 -4.93 24.25 -27.90
CA PHE A 202 -6.22 24.39 -28.56
C PHE A 202 -7.31 24.60 -27.51
N ALA A 203 -8.31 25.41 -27.85
CA ALA A 203 -9.51 25.59 -27.07
C ALA A 203 -10.75 25.57 -27.96
N GLU A 204 -11.90 25.35 -27.34
CA GLU A 204 -13.20 25.44 -28.02
C GLU A 204 -13.43 26.86 -28.58
N GLU A 205 -14.21 26.96 -29.66
CA GLU A 205 -14.62 28.23 -30.25
C GLU A 205 -15.25 29.17 -29.21
N GLY A 206 -14.80 30.43 -29.19
CA GLY A 206 -15.26 31.45 -28.26
C GLY A 206 -14.57 31.43 -26.89
N SER A 207 -13.59 30.56 -26.68
CA SER A 207 -12.77 30.52 -25.46
C SER A 207 -11.42 31.21 -25.64
N THR A 208 -10.88 31.76 -24.55
CA THR A 208 -9.54 32.36 -24.46
C THR A 208 -8.68 31.54 -23.51
N ILE A 209 -7.48 31.15 -23.93
CA ILE A 209 -6.54 30.38 -23.11
C ILE A 209 -5.65 31.33 -22.32
N HIS A 210 -5.50 31.09 -21.02
CA HIS A 210 -4.58 31.79 -20.14
C HIS A 210 -3.54 30.81 -19.59
N VAL A 211 -2.28 31.23 -19.51
CA VAL A 211 -1.14 30.36 -19.24
C VAL A 211 -0.14 30.95 -18.25
N THR A 212 0.52 30.06 -17.52
CA THR A 212 1.69 30.35 -16.68
C THR A 212 2.79 29.32 -16.96
N TRP A 213 4.05 29.73 -16.82
CA TRP A 213 5.25 28.93 -17.11
C TRP A 213 6.17 28.71 -15.90
N ASP A 214 5.83 29.34 -14.77
CA ASP A 214 6.62 29.36 -13.54
C ASP A 214 6.05 28.44 -12.46
N GLY A 215 4.97 27.72 -12.78
CA GLY A 215 4.26 26.83 -11.86
C GLY A 215 3.17 27.50 -11.02
N SER A 216 2.99 28.82 -11.10
CA SER A 216 1.85 29.52 -10.48
C SER A 216 0.51 29.05 -11.06
N VAL A 217 -0.56 29.16 -10.27
CA VAL A 217 -1.92 28.82 -10.74
C VAL A 217 -2.38 29.90 -11.74
N PRO A 218 -2.78 29.54 -12.96
CA PRO A 218 -3.24 30.52 -13.94
C PRO A 218 -4.63 31.06 -13.54
N GLU A 219 -4.80 32.36 -13.68
CA GLU A 219 -6.04 33.11 -13.44
C GLU A 219 -6.57 33.72 -14.75
N PRO A 220 -7.84 34.16 -14.81
CA PRO A 220 -8.37 34.91 -15.97
C PRO A 220 -7.59 36.19 -16.30
N THR A 221 -6.77 36.67 -15.36
CA THR A 221 -5.88 37.82 -15.49
C THR A 221 -4.47 37.44 -15.97
N SER A 222 -4.13 36.16 -15.99
CA SER A 222 -2.85 35.65 -16.48
C SER A 222 -2.68 35.89 -17.99
N PRO A 223 -1.43 35.88 -18.50
CA PRO A 223 -1.14 36.10 -19.91
C PRO A 223 -1.97 35.19 -20.83
N ILE A 224 -2.47 35.78 -21.91
CA ILE A 224 -3.21 35.05 -22.95
C ILE A 224 -2.21 34.27 -23.81
N TYR A 225 -2.55 33.02 -24.13
CA TYR A 225 -1.81 32.22 -25.09
C TYR A 225 -2.19 32.67 -26.51
N ASP A 226 -1.27 33.37 -27.18
CA ASP A 226 -1.50 33.93 -28.52
C ASP A 226 -0.80 33.13 -29.64
N TRP A 227 0.31 32.45 -29.36
CA TRP A 227 1.14 31.77 -30.37
C TRP A 227 1.80 30.49 -29.84
N PRO A 228 2.03 29.47 -30.71
CA PRO A 228 2.88 28.33 -30.39
C PRO A 228 4.27 28.75 -29.95
N PHE A 229 4.86 27.98 -29.03
CA PHE A 229 6.23 28.18 -28.55
C PHE A 229 7.05 26.90 -28.76
N PHE A 230 8.37 27.05 -28.69
CA PHE A 230 9.30 25.93 -28.84
C PHE A 230 9.92 25.59 -27.49
N LEU A 231 10.11 24.31 -27.22
CA LEU A 231 10.79 23.84 -26.02
C LEU A 231 12.30 24.04 -26.15
N ASP A 232 12.90 24.90 -25.33
CA ASP A 232 14.35 25.13 -25.26
C ASP A 232 14.97 24.76 -23.90
N HIS A 233 14.14 24.54 -22.88
CA HIS A 233 14.52 24.05 -21.55
C HIS A 233 13.39 23.21 -20.93
N ASP A 234 13.72 22.49 -19.87
CA ASP A 234 12.73 21.76 -19.06
C ASP A 234 11.80 22.80 -18.42
N GLN A 235 10.49 22.64 -18.58
CA GLN A 235 9.52 23.62 -18.08
C GLN A 235 8.18 22.97 -17.77
N VAL A 236 7.42 23.61 -16.87
CA VAL A 236 6.04 23.27 -16.60
C VAL A 236 5.13 24.36 -17.11
N ILE A 237 3.98 23.96 -17.66
CA ILE A 237 3.01 24.87 -18.23
C ILE A 237 1.66 24.54 -17.64
N LYS A 238 1.02 25.55 -17.05
CA LYS A 238 -0.34 25.47 -16.55
C LYS A 238 -1.24 26.34 -17.41
N ALA A 239 -2.41 25.82 -17.74
CA ALA A 239 -3.37 26.51 -18.59
C ALA A 239 -4.80 26.38 -18.06
N ILE A 240 -5.57 27.45 -18.20
CA ILE A 240 -7.04 27.44 -18.11
C ILE A 240 -7.61 28.10 -19.37
N ALA A 241 -8.89 27.86 -19.63
CA ALA A 241 -9.66 28.61 -20.60
C ALA A 241 -10.77 29.42 -19.93
N THR A 242 -11.05 30.60 -20.45
CA THR A 242 -12.22 31.42 -20.09
C THR A 242 -13.16 31.49 -21.29
N LYS A 243 -14.47 31.58 -21.02
CA LYS A 243 -15.52 31.68 -22.04
C LYS A 243 -16.63 32.59 -21.51
N ALA A 244 -17.24 33.38 -22.37
CA ALA A 244 -18.35 34.25 -21.97
C ALA A 244 -19.45 33.45 -21.24
N ASP A 245 -19.99 34.02 -20.16
CA ASP A 245 -21.04 33.45 -19.30
C ASP A 245 -20.68 32.10 -18.63
N HIS A 246 -19.39 31.74 -18.56
CA HIS A 246 -18.90 30.52 -17.91
C HIS A 246 -17.84 30.84 -16.85
N LEU A 247 -17.79 30.02 -15.81
CA LEU A 247 -16.65 29.95 -14.90
C LEU A 247 -15.41 29.41 -15.64
N PRO A 248 -14.18 29.70 -15.20
CA PRO A 248 -12.97 29.19 -15.82
C PRO A 248 -12.93 27.66 -15.92
N SER A 249 -12.18 27.11 -16.88
CA SER A 249 -12.00 25.67 -17.05
C SER A 249 -11.24 25.03 -15.89
N ASP A 250 -11.18 23.68 -15.86
CA ASP A 250 -10.25 23.02 -14.95
C ASP A 250 -8.83 23.31 -15.44
N MET A 251 -7.91 23.50 -14.50
CA MET A 251 -6.50 23.72 -14.80
C MET A 251 -5.90 22.46 -15.41
N VAL A 252 -5.10 22.63 -16.46
CA VAL A 252 -4.34 21.57 -17.10
C VAL A 252 -2.86 21.84 -16.89
N THR A 253 -2.14 20.88 -16.31
CA THR A 253 -0.68 21.00 -16.06
C THR A 253 0.08 20.07 -17.00
N ARG A 254 1.17 20.56 -17.59
CA ARG A 254 2.06 19.77 -18.46
C ARG A 254 3.52 20.09 -18.17
N SER A 255 4.25 19.11 -17.65
CA SER A 255 5.71 19.14 -17.61
C SER A 255 6.34 18.57 -18.88
N TYR A 256 7.30 19.30 -19.43
CA TYR A 256 8.09 18.94 -20.59
C TYR A 256 9.56 18.89 -20.24
N PHE A 257 10.24 17.87 -20.77
CA PHE A 257 11.66 17.64 -20.54
C PHE A 257 12.40 17.57 -21.88
N VAL A 258 13.44 18.37 -22.05
CA VAL A 258 14.30 18.39 -23.25
C VAL A 258 15.72 17.91 -22.97
N HIS A 259 16.14 17.85 -21.71
CA HIS A 259 17.48 17.42 -21.30
C HIS A 259 17.49 16.33 -20.21
N VAL A 260 16.38 15.61 -20.01
CA VAL A 260 16.32 14.50 -19.04
C VAL A 260 17.06 13.28 -19.58
N ASP A 261 18.28 13.06 -19.10
CA ASP A 261 19.08 11.85 -19.33
C ASP A 261 19.18 11.04 -18.03
N THR A 262 18.12 10.31 -17.72
CA THR A 262 18.09 9.45 -16.52
C THR A 262 17.18 8.25 -16.77
N HIS A 263 17.52 7.12 -16.16
CA HIS A 263 16.72 5.89 -16.19
C HIS A 263 15.78 5.76 -14.98
N LEU A 264 15.85 6.66 -14.00
CA LEU A 264 15.02 6.65 -12.79
C LEU A 264 13.68 7.35 -13.03
N PRO A 265 12.51 6.90 -12.55
CA PRO A 265 11.25 7.63 -12.70
C PRO A 265 11.33 9.11 -12.29
N VAL A 266 10.51 9.97 -12.88
CA VAL A 266 10.51 11.41 -12.59
C VAL A 266 9.23 11.80 -11.83
N ILE A 267 9.39 12.60 -10.78
CA ILE A 267 8.30 13.34 -10.15
C ILE A 267 8.47 14.83 -10.46
N SER A 268 7.48 15.41 -11.11
CA SER A 268 7.42 16.85 -11.37
C SER A 268 6.41 17.49 -10.43
N ILE A 269 6.87 18.47 -9.65
CA ILE A 269 6.05 19.25 -8.72
C ILE A 269 5.90 20.64 -9.31
N SER A 270 4.66 21.10 -9.45
CA SER A 270 4.34 22.44 -9.91
C SER A 270 3.57 23.21 -8.86
N ALA A 271 4.19 24.28 -8.37
CA ALA A 271 3.73 25.06 -7.23
C ALA A 271 3.91 26.56 -7.50
N ASP A 272 3.13 27.36 -6.80
CA ASP A 272 3.39 28.79 -6.69
C ASP A 272 4.76 29.05 -6.03
N ASN A 273 5.55 29.94 -6.63
CA ASN A 273 6.94 30.16 -6.22
C ASN A 273 7.02 30.81 -4.82
N ASP A 274 6.13 31.75 -4.53
CA ASP A 274 6.11 32.45 -3.24
C ASP A 274 5.71 31.49 -2.12
N SER A 275 4.77 30.58 -2.39
CA SER A 275 4.37 29.50 -1.48
C SER A 275 5.51 28.55 -1.10
N LEU A 276 6.55 28.46 -1.94
CA LEU A 276 7.77 27.69 -1.63
C LEU A 276 8.86 28.56 -0.99
N PHE A 277 9.13 29.75 -1.54
CA PHE A 277 10.39 30.46 -1.31
C PHE A 277 10.24 31.90 -0.81
N ASP A 278 9.03 32.43 -0.66
CA ASP A 278 8.85 33.73 0.00
C ASP A 278 9.31 33.66 1.46
N GLU A 279 9.89 34.75 1.96
CA GLU A 279 10.46 34.80 3.30
C GLU A 279 9.38 34.56 4.38
N VAL A 280 8.15 35.01 4.16
CA VAL A 280 7.06 34.93 5.13
C VAL A 280 6.14 33.76 4.84
N LEU A 281 5.73 33.57 3.59
CA LEU A 281 4.76 32.56 3.17
C LEU A 281 5.41 31.20 2.88
N GLY A 282 6.62 31.21 2.33
CA GLY A 282 7.30 30.06 1.76
C GLY A 282 7.64 28.96 2.76
N ILE A 283 7.31 27.72 2.44
CA ILE A 283 7.56 26.57 3.35
C ILE A 283 9.02 26.09 3.37
N TYR A 284 9.81 26.42 2.34
CA TYR A 284 11.11 25.78 2.10
C TYR A 284 12.28 26.56 2.70
N VAL A 285 12.08 27.84 3.03
CA VAL A 285 13.13 28.78 3.43
C VAL A 285 13.23 28.93 4.95
N THR A 286 14.29 29.59 5.40
CA THR A 286 14.51 29.87 6.83
C THR A 286 13.39 30.75 7.40
N GLY A 287 13.03 31.83 6.71
CA GLY A 287 12.02 32.78 7.18
C GLY A 287 12.45 33.59 8.41
N PRO A 288 11.61 34.53 8.87
CA PRO A 288 12.00 35.56 9.84
C PRO A 288 12.05 35.08 11.29
N ASN A 289 11.45 33.93 11.59
CA ASN A 289 11.27 33.42 12.96
C ASN A 289 12.31 32.34 13.34
N ALA A 290 13.29 32.09 12.48
CA ALA A 290 14.29 31.06 12.72
C ALA A 290 15.30 31.47 13.79
N ASP A 291 15.58 30.55 14.71
CA ASP A 291 16.71 30.67 15.61
C ASP A 291 18.02 30.77 14.80
N PRO A 292 18.97 31.61 15.23
CA PRO A 292 20.24 31.78 14.52
C PRO A 292 21.15 30.55 14.62
N GLU A 293 20.93 29.71 15.62
CA GLU A 293 21.73 28.51 15.87
C GLU A 293 21.08 27.28 15.23
N TYR A 294 21.91 26.38 14.71
CA TYR A 294 21.45 25.07 14.27
C TYR A 294 20.72 24.35 15.41
N PRO A 295 19.51 23.77 15.19
CA PRO A 295 18.95 23.42 13.89
C PRO A 295 17.88 24.42 13.37
N HIS A 296 18.00 25.69 13.75
CA HIS A 296 17.15 26.80 13.30
C HIS A 296 15.67 26.63 13.63
N TYR A 297 15.33 26.20 14.86
CA TYR A 297 13.94 26.07 15.29
C TYR A 297 13.15 27.37 15.03
N GLY A 298 11.86 27.24 14.71
CA GLY A 298 11.03 28.39 14.31
C GLY A 298 11.13 28.77 12.83
N ALA A 299 12.11 28.24 12.09
CA ALA A 299 12.18 28.45 10.63
C ALA A 299 10.92 27.95 9.91
N ASN A 300 10.63 28.46 8.70
CA ASN A 300 9.41 28.06 7.99
C ASN A 300 9.38 26.55 7.69
N PHE A 301 10.54 25.95 7.40
CA PHE A 301 10.66 24.50 7.22
C PHE A 301 10.48 23.67 8.50
N TRP A 302 10.25 24.28 9.66
CA TRP A 302 9.83 23.61 10.91
C TRP A 302 8.33 23.70 11.18
N GLN A 303 7.59 24.48 10.40
CA GLN A 303 6.17 24.70 10.62
C GLN A 303 5.34 23.65 9.87
N ASP A 304 4.21 23.26 10.46
CA ASP A 304 3.25 22.32 9.87
C ASP A 304 2.35 23.02 8.83
N ARG A 305 2.98 23.72 7.87
CA ARG A 305 2.29 24.40 6.77
C ARG A 305 2.21 23.48 5.56
N THR A 306 1.05 23.49 4.93
CA THR A 306 0.79 22.79 3.66
C THR A 306 0.51 23.81 2.56
N ILE A 307 0.92 23.49 1.34
CA ILE A 307 0.60 24.29 0.14
C ILE A 307 0.05 23.37 -0.96
N PRO A 308 -0.93 23.81 -1.78
CA PRO A 308 -1.43 23.03 -2.89
C PRO A 308 -0.41 22.98 -4.03
N VAL A 309 -0.12 21.79 -4.54
CA VAL A 309 0.78 21.58 -5.68
C VAL A 309 0.22 20.56 -6.66
N THR A 310 0.50 20.71 -7.94
CA THR A 310 0.25 19.64 -8.92
C THR A 310 1.47 18.73 -8.97
N VAL A 311 1.25 17.43 -8.80
CA VAL A 311 2.26 16.39 -8.96
C VAL A 311 1.97 15.61 -10.24
N GLU A 312 2.99 15.47 -11.08
CA GLU A 312 3.00 14.55 -12.21
C GLU A 312 4.07 13.47 -11.99
N TYR A 313 3.70 12.21 -12.11
CA TYR A 313 4.65 11.08 -12.08
C TYR A 313 4.85 10.52 -13.49
N PHE A 314 6.11 10.35 -13.88
CA PHE A 314 6.54 9.76 -15.13
C PHE A 314 7.37 8.51 -14.86
N ASP A 315 7.06 7.43 -15.57
CA ASP A 315 7.83 6.18 -15.45
C ASP A 315 9.24 6.29 -16.08
N GLU A 316 10.00 5.21 -16.08
CA GLU A 316 11.32 5.11 -16.70
C GLU A 316 11.31 5.39 -18.21
N GLN A 317 10.17 5.23 -18.89
CA GLN A 317 9.98 5.54 -20.31
C GLN A 317 9.50 6.99 -20.54
N ARG A 318 9.36 7.77 -19.46
CA ARG A 318 8.93 9.17 -19.44
C ARG A 318 7.50 9.36 -19.90
N VAL A 319 6.71 8.31 -19.75
CA VAL A 319 5.27 8.35 -19.95
C VAL A 319 4.63 8.76 -18.63
N ARG A 320 3.81 9.81 -18.68
CA ARG A 320 3.06 10.26 -17.51
C ARG A 320 2.03 9.21 -17.09
N ARG A 321 2.06 8.80 -15.83
CA ARG A 321 1.12 7.82 -15.25
C ARG A 321 0.16 8.42 -14.24
N LEU A 322 0.53 9.53 -13.61
CA LEU A 322 -0.31 10.25 -12.67
C LEU A 322 -0.20 11.77 -12.91
N GLU A 323 -1.32 12.47 -12.76
CA GLU A 323 -1.42 13.94 -12.61
C GLU A 323 -2.46 14.18 -11.50
N GLN A 324 -2.06 14.81 -10.39
CA GLN A 324 -2.97 15.08 -9.28
C GLN A 324 -2.57 16.31 -8.49
N LEU A 325 -3.57 17.09 -8.05
CA LEU A 325 -3.38 18.17 -7.09
C LEU A 325 -3.37 17.59 -5.67
N VAL A 326 -2.32 17.87 -4.90
CA VAL A 326 -2.06 17.34 -3.55
C VAL A 326 -1.54 18.45 -2.65
N ASP A 327 -1.59 18.24 -1.33
CA ASP A 327 -0.85 19.08 -0.39
C ASP A 327 0.63 18.68 -0.39
N LEU A 328 1.50 19.68 -0.41
CA LEU A 328 2.93 19.57 -0.15
C LEU A 328 3.24 20.15 1.23
N GLU A 329 4.07 19.45 2.01
CA GLU A 329 4.66 19.96 3.24
C GLU A 329 6.13 19.52 3.38
N ILE A 330 6.91 20.23 4.19
CA ILE A 330 8.25 19.77 4.59
C ILE A 330 8.12 18.60 5.57
N HIS A 331 8.87 17.53 5.32
CA HIS A 331 8.88 16.31 6.13
C HIS A 331 10.19 16.16 6.94
N GLY A 332 10.33 15.06 7.68
CA GLY A 332 11.60 14.59 8.23
C GLY A 332 11.99 15.19 9.57
N GLY A 333 13.14 14.77 10.08
CA GLY A 333 13.68 15.15 11.37
C GLY A 333 14.74 16.26 11.30
N ARG A 334 15.49 16.38 12.40
CA ARG A 334 16.48 17.45 12.63
C ARG A 334 17.53 17.60 11.53
N VAL A 335 18.16 16.50 11.12
CA VAL A 335 19.23 16.54 10.11
C VAL A 335 18.62 16.77 8.73
N SER A 336 17.64 15.98 8.34
CA SER A 336 17.04 16.02 6.99
C SER A 336 16.41 17.37 6.63
N ARG A 337 15.73 18.05 7.58
CA ARG A 337 15.09 19.37 7.34
C ARG A 337 16.08 20.51 7.13
N ASN A 338 17.29 20.36 7.67
CA ASN A 338 18.34 21.38 7.60
C ASN A 338 19.23 21.23 6.36
N GLN A 339 19.08 20.14 5.60
CA GLN A 339 19.75 19.99 4.31
C GLN A 339 19.16 20.96 3.27
N PRO A 340 19.96 21.38 2.26
CA PRO A 340 19.49 22.27 1.21
C PRO A 340 18.41 21.61 0.33
N GLN A 341 18.55 20.32 0.01
CA GLN A 341 17.43 19.50 -0.46
C GLN A 341 16.63 19.07 0.76
N ARG A 342 15.37 19.48 0.90
CA ARG A 342 14.52 19.12 2.04
C ARG A 342 13.59 17.99 1.64
N PRO A 343 13.33 17.03 2.53
CA PRO A 343 12.37 15.99 2.25
C PRO A 343 10.95 16.58 2.19
N LEU A 344 10.14 16.04 1.30
CA LEU A 344 8.80 16.54 1.00
C LEU A 344 7.77 15.43 1.26
N ARG A 345 6.62 15.79 1.80
CA ARG A 345 5.47 14.88 1.90
C ARG A 345 4.37 15.36 0.96
N LEU A 346 3.86 14.43 0.18
CA LEU A 346 2.73 14.60 -0.73
C LEU A 346 1.50 13.96 -0.09
N THR A 347 0.41 14.71 0.10
CA THR A 347 -0.83 14.19 0.71
C THR A 347 -2.03 14.45 -0.19
N ALA A 348 -2.71 13.40 -0.63
CA ALA A 348 -3.95 13.53 -1.40
C ALA A 348 -5.10 14.02 -0.50
N ARG A 349 -5.89 14.97 -0.99
CA ARG A 349 -7.00 15.58 -0.25
C ARG A 349 -8.29 15.49 -1.06
N LYS A 350 -9.38 15.10 -0.40
CA LYS A 350 -10.73 15.16 -0.97
C LYS A 350 -11.07 16.59 -1.45
N ALA A 351 -10.52 17.61 -0.79
CA ALA A 351 -10.60 19.03 -1.17
C ALA A 351 -10.11 19.32 -2.60
N TYR A 352 -9.26 18.47 -3.19
CA TYR A 352 -8.75 18.63 -4.56
C TYR A 352 -9.33 17.63 -5.57
N GLY A 353 -10.01 16.58 -5.10
CA GLY A 353 -10.55 15.53 -5.96
C GLY A 353 -10.52 14.20 -5.23
N GLU A 354 -9.82 13.23 -5.80
CA GLU A 354 -9.60 11.93 -5.15
C GLU A 354 -8.74 12.08 -3.89
N ASP A 355 -9.10 11.34 -2.84
CA ASP A 355 -8.48 11.44 -1.51
C ASP A 355 -7.25 10.55 -1.32
N HIS A 356 -6.78 9.94 -2.42
CA HIS A 356 -5.63 9.06 -2.55
C HIS A 356 -4.98 9.24 -3.93
N MET A 357 -3.70 8.87 -4.05
CA MET A 357 -2.97 8.70 -5.31
C MET A 357 -3.07 7.24 -5.73
N GLU A 358 -3.48 6.97 -6.96
CA GLU A 358 -3.69 5.61 -7.48
C GLU A 358 -2.66 5.27 -8.57
N TYR A 359 -1.63 4.51 -8.19
CA TYR A 359 -0.60 3.96 -9.07
C TYR A 359 0.30 2.98 -8.30
N PRO A 360 0.73 1.83 -8.87
CA PRO A 360 1.67 0.91 -8.22
C PRO A 360 3.12 1.45 -8.28
N PHE A 361 3.45 2.37 -7.38
CA PHE A 361 4.76 3.04 -7.37
C PHE A 361 5.93 2.11 -7.06
N PHE A 362 5.72 0.99 -6.38
CA PHE A 362 6.79 0.18 -5.80
C PHE A 362 6.84 -1.24 -6.38
N PRO A 363 7.85 -1.55 -7.22
CA PRO A 363 7.99 -2.87 -7.83
C PRO A 363 8.11 -4.02 -6.81
N GLU A 364 8.72 -3.77 -5.66
CA GLU A 364 8.93 -4.76 -4.59
C GLU A 364 7.64 -5.05 -3.80
N LYS A 365 6.62 -4.18 -3.91
CA LYS A 365 5.29 -4.35 -3.28
C LYS A 365 4.18 -4.04 -4.30
N PRO A 366 4.04 -4.85 -5.36
CA PRO A 366 3.22 -4.52 -6.53
C PRO A 366 1.71 -4.53 -6.25
N TRP A 367 1.26 -5.09 -5.13
CA TRP A 367 -0.13 -5.05 -4.68
C TRP A 367 -0.55 -3.70 -4.08
N LEU A 368 0.40 -2.81 -3.80
CA LEU A 368 0.11 -1.47 -3.27
C LEU A 368 -0.18 -0.51 -4.43
N GLU A 369 -1.47 -0.31 -4.72
CA GLU A 369 -1.92 0.53 -5.84
C GLU A 369 -2.45 1.90 -5.39
N ARG A 370 -2.65 2.14 -4.10
CA ARG A 370 -3.32 3.35 -3.57
C ARG A 370 -2.59 3.90 -2.35
N PHE A 371 -2.40 5.22 -2.32
CA PHE A 371 -1.62 5.89 -1.27
C PHE A 371 -2.30 7.17 -0.79
N LYS A 372 -2.47 7.33 0.53
CA LYS A 372 -2.95 8.59 1.11
C LYS A 372 -1.86 9.66 1.06
N SER A 373 -0.64 9.27 1.39
CA SER A 373 0.53 10.12 1.35
C SER A 373 1.77 9.34 0.93
N LEU A 374 2.68 10.04 0.27
CA LEU A 374 4.01 9.55 -0.11
C LEU A 374 5.06 10.55 0.38
N VAL A 375 6.26 10.06 0.66
CA VAL A 375 7.40 10.89 1.08
C VAL A 375 8.47 10.85 0.00
N LEU A 376 9.02 12.01 -0.32
CA LEU A 376 10.26 12.19 -1.06
C LEU A 376 11.35 12.48 -0.02
N ARG A 377 12.19 11.51 0.30
CA ARG A 377 13.26 11.62 1.30
C ARG A 377 14.60 11.96 0.62
N ASN A 378 15.41 12.78 1.28
CA ASN A 378 16.73 13.26 0.82
C ASN A 378 17.90 12.48 1.45
N SER A 379 17.70 11.19 1.78
CA SER A 379 18.67 10.32 2.47
C SER A 379 19.18 10.80 3.85
N GLY A 380 18.59 11.84 4.44
CA GLY A 380 18.82 12.21 5.84
C GLY A 380 20.27 12.58 6.15
N ALA A 381 20.92 11.80 7.03
CA ALA A 381 22.32 12.00 7.38
C ALA A 381 23.31 11.49 6.31
N ASP A 382 22.85 10.64 5.38
CA ASP A 382 23.63 10.09 4.25
C ASP A 382 23.57 10.99 2.99
N PHE A 383 22.92 12.17 3.08
CA PHE A 383 22.89 13.20 2.05
C PHE A 383 24.31 13.69 1.70
N CYS A 384 24.62 13.83 0.41
CA CYS A 384 25.95 14.06 -0.16
C CYS A 384 27.01 12.98 0.18
N LEU A 385 26.60 11.80 0.68
CA LEU A 385 27.49 10.67 0.97
C LEU A 385 27.16 9.49 0.07
N ALA A 386 26.56 8.40 0.57
CA ALA A 386 26.20 7.28 -0.32
C ALA A 386 24.80 7.39 -0.92
N GLU A 387 23.91 8.23 -0.36
CA GLU A 387 22.49 8.32 -0.75
C GLU A 387 21.76 6.97 -0.69
N MET A 388 22.24 6.01 0.14
CA MET A 388 21.72 4.64 0.09
C MET A 388 21.61 3.81 1.37
N ARG A 389 22.14 4.25 2.51
CA ARG A 389 22.25 3.40 3.71
C ARG A 389 20.94 2.87 4.23
N ASP A 390 19.94 3.74 4.41
CA ASP A 390 18.66 3.36 5.00
C ASP A 390 17.90 2.37 4.10
N GLN A 391 17.74 2.66 2.81
CA GLN A 391 17.00 1.78 1.88
C GLN A 391 17.61 0.40 1.75
N ILE A 392 18.94 0.26 1.85
CA ILE A 392 19.58 -1.05 1.73
C ILE A 392 18.98 -2.01 2.76
N TRP A 393 18.79 -1.59 4.00
CA TRP A 393 18.24 -2.45 5.05
C TRP A 393 16.79 -2.85 4.81
N HIS A 394 15.98 -1.93 4.27
CA HIS A 394 14.62 -2.25 3.84
C HIS A 394 14.59 -3.27 2.69
N GLN A 395 15.51 -3.15 1.72
CA GLN A 395 15.61 -4.08 0.60
C GLN A 395 16.11 -5.45 1.05
N VAL A 396 17.14 -5.50 1.89
CA VAL A 396 17.66 -6.75 2.49
C VAL A 396 16.56 -7.52 3.21
N ALA A 397 15.74 -6.83 4.01
CA ALA A 397 14.61 -7.46 4.70
C ALA A 397 13.59 -8.07 3.73
N LEU A 398 13.23 -7.34 2.66
CA LEU A 398 12.28 -7.81 1.64
C LEU A 398 12.83 -8.99 0.82
N HIS A 399 14.04 -8.88 0.29
CA HIS A 399 14.63 -9.88 -0.60
C HIS A 399 14.94 -11.20 0.11
N ASN A 400 15.22 -11.13 1.41
CA ASN A 400 15.52 -12.31 2.22
C ASN A 400 14.31 -12.83 3.03
N GLY A 401 13.13 -12.26 2.81
CA GLY A 401 11.87 -12.72 3.42
C GLY A 401 11.88 -12.69 4.94
N LEU A 402 12.53 -11.68 5.54
CA LEU A 402 12.52 -11.50 6.99
C LEU A 402 11.10 -11.11 7.45
N ASP A 403 10.68 -11.61 8.60
CA ASP A 403 9.39 -11.26 9.20
C ASP A 403 9.48 -9.89 9.90
N ILE A 404 9.73 -8.83 9.13
CA ILE A 404 9.89 -7.46 9.61
C ILE A 404 9.02 -6.54 8.76
N ASP A 405 8.30 -5.65 9.42
CA ASP A 405 7.53 -4.64 8.72
C ASP A 405 8.49 -3.56 8.18
N VAL A 406 8.39 -3.26 6.88
CA VAL A 406 9.33 -2.38 6.17
C VAL A 406 8.63 -1.45 5.18
N LEU A 407 9.27 -0.33 4.88
CA LEU A 407 8.82 0.62 3.87
C LEU A 407 9.28 0.21 2.47
N ALA A 408 8.37 0.35 1.51
CA ALA A 408 8.72 0.36 0.10
C ALA A 408 9.60 1.57 -0.25
N TYR A 409 10.42 1.39 -1.29
CA TYR A 409 11.38 2.37 -1.75
C TYR A 409 11.47 2.39 -3.26
N ARG A 410 11.61 3.59 -3.84
CA ARG A 410 12.02 3.76 -5.24
C ARG A 410 12.84 5.04 -5.41
N PRO A 411 14.05 5.00 -5.99
CA PRO A 411 14.76 6.23 -6.35
C PRO A 411 14.03 6.93 -7.49
N VAL A 412 13.87 8.24 -7.37
CA VAL A 412 13.21 9.09 -8.35
C VAL A 412 14.02 10.37 -8.56
N VAL A 413 13.92 10.95 -9.75
CA VAL A 413 14.41 12.32 -10.00
C VAL A 413 13.26 13.29 -9.76
N VAL A 414 13.52 14.35 -8.99
CA VAL A 414 12.51 15.37 -8.69
C VAL A 414 12.78 16.63 -9.49
N TYR A 415 11.71 17.20 -10.04
CA TYR A 415 11.70 18.51 -10.65
C TYR A 415 10.72 19.42 -9.90
N ILE A 416 11.10 20.66 -9.63
CA ILE A 416 10.20 21.68 -9.08
C ILE A 416 10.13 22.83 -10.07
N ASN A 417 8.93 23.15 -10.56
CA ASN A 417 8.68 24.21 -11.55
C ASN A 417 9.61 24.14 -12.78
N GLY A 418 9.83 22.93 -13.31
CA GLY A 418 10.71 22.69 -14.45
C GLY A 418 12.20 22.65 -14.13
N GLN A 419 12.60 22.96 -12.89
CA GLN A 419 14.01 22.90 -12.48
C GLN A 419 14.36 21.54 -11.88
N TYR A 420 15.50 20.98 -12.31
CA TYR A 420 16.06 19.79 -11.70
C TYR A 420 16.34 20.03 -10.22
N TRP A 421 15.79 19.17 -9.37
CA TRP A 421 15.86 19.25 -7.91
C TRP A 421 16.70 18.13 -7.28
N GLY A 422 17.25 17.23 -8.09
CA GLY A 422 18.05 16.11 -7.61
C GLY A 422 17.28 14.80 -7.50
N MET A 423 18.04 13.72 -7.36
CA MET A 423 17.53 12.42 -6.92
C MET A 423 16.94 12.53 -5.50
N MET A 424 15.84 11.83 -5.25
CA MET A 424 15.24 11.62 -3.94
C MET A 424 14.68 10.18 -3.85
N GLU A 425 14.36 9.76 -2.64
CA GLU A 425 13.77 8.46 -2.35
C GLU A 425 12.24 8.59 -2.24
N LEU A 426 11.49 8.00 -3.16
CA LEU A 426 10.06 7.83 -2.98
C LEU A 426 9.82 6.71 -1.97
N ARG A 427 9.06 7.00 -0.92
CA ARG A 427 8.79 6.10 0.21
C ARG A 427 7.32 6.08 0.57
N GLU A 428 6.88 4.93 1.08
CA GLU A 428 5.69 4.87 1.93
C GLU A 428 5.85 5.76 3.18
N ARG A 429 4.74 6.19 3.78
CA ARG A 429 4.73 6.92 5.06
C ARG A 429 4.15 6.05 6.14
N ILE A 430 4.88 5.88 7.24
CA ILE A 430 4.42 5.12 8.40
C ILE A 430 3.34 5.92 9.11
N ASP A 431 2.09 5.49 8.92
CA ASP A 431 0.90 5.97 9.60
C ASP A 431 -0.20 4.89 9.53
N ARG A 432 -1.39 5.20 10.04
CA ARG A 432 -2.55 4.31 9.96
C ARG A 432 -2.91 3.87 8.53
N HIS A 433 -2.59 4.67 7.51
CA HIS A 433 -2.86 4.31 6.12
C HIS A 433 -1.86 3.26 5.63
N TYR A 434 -0.57 3.39 5.98
CA TYR A 434 0.41 2.34 5.70
C TYR A 434 -0.01 0.99 6.28
N LEU A 435 -0.46 0.98 7.54
CA LEU A 435 -0.88 -0.27 8.20
C LEU A 435 -2.15 -0.85 7.57
N HIS A 436 -3.07 0.01 7.15
CA HIS A 436 -4.25 -0.42 6.41
C HIS A 436 -3.89 -1.05 5.06
N TYR A 437 -3.04 -0.40 4.25
CA TYR A 437 -2.70 -0.88 2.92
C TYR A 437 -1.84 -2.15 2.96
N ASN A 438 -0.97 -2.29 3.95
CA ASN A 438 -0.05 -3.45 4.05
C ASN A 438 -0.64 -4.63 4.80
N TYR A 439 -1.42 -4.39 5.85
CA TYR A 439 -1.86 -5.43 6.78
C TYR A 439 -3.39 -5.50 6.95
N GLY A 440 -4.14 -4.64 6.26
CA GLY A 440 -5.61 -4.59 6.40
C GLY A 440 -6.08 -4.09 7.76
N ALA A 441 -5.22 -3.41 8.54
CA ALA A 441 -5.58 -2.85 9.84
C ALA A 441 -6.70 -1.81 9.72
N ASP A 442 -7.56 -1.72 10.73
CA ASP A 442 -8.54 -0.64 10.83
C ASP A 442 -7.81 0.66 11.17
N ARG A 443 -8.06 1.70 10.38
CA ARG A 443 -7.37 2.99 10.53
C ARG A 443 -7.77 3.72 11.81
N GLU A 444 -8.95 3.44 12.34
CA GLU A 444 -9.49 4.11 13.53
C GLU A 444 -9.28 3.32 14.83
N ASP A 445 -8.92 2.03 14.74
CA ASP A 445 -8.61 1.16 15.88
C ASP A 445 -7.19 0.59 15.74
N VAL A 446 -6.17 1.45 15.70
CA VAL A 446 -4.76 1.03 15.64
C VAL A 446 -3.92 1.82 16.62
N LEU A 447 -2.96 1.16 17.26
CA LEU A 447 -1.96 1.77 18.13
C LEU A 447 -0.64 1.88 17.37
N ILE A 448 -0.04 3.07 17.36
CA ILE A 448 1.27 3.32 16.75
C ILE A 448 2.13 4.10 17.72
N MET A 449 3.32 3.60 17.97
CA MET A 449 4.28 4.16 18.91
C MET A 449 5.61 4.45 18.23
N GLU A 450 6.39 5.35 18.82
CA GLU A 450 7.76 5.65 18.43
C GLU A 450 8.69 5.87 19.64
N GLU A 451 9.99 5.82 19.37
CA GLU A 451 11.04 5.91 20.39
C GLU A 451 10.77 4.93 21.55
N GLU A 452 11.09 5.30 22.79
CA GLU A 452 10.93 4.41 23.96
C GLU A 452 9.48 4.15 24.36
N ASN A 453 8.57 5.13 24.20
CA ASN A 453 7.16 5.02 24.65
C ASN A 453 6.28 6.20 24.20
N LEU A 454 6.54 6.80 23.03
CA LEU A 454 5.77 7.95 22.55
C LEU A 454 4.62 7.48 21.66
N SER A 455 3.40 7.95 21.93
CA SER A 455 2.23 7.62 21.10
C SER A 455 2.15 8.54 19.90
N ILE A 456 2.12 7.94 18.70
CA ILE A 456 1.69 8.59 17.46
C ILE A 456 0.17 8.47 17.33
N GLN A 457 -0.39 7.30 17.66
CA GLN A 457 -1.82 7.04 17.61
C GLN A 457 -2.23 6.06 18.72
N GLY A 458 -3.32 6.38 19.40
CA GLY A 458 -3.86 5.60 20.52
C GLY A 458 -3.18 5.92 21.86
N ASP A 459 -3.27 5.00 22.81
CA ASP A 459 -2.66 5.14 24.14
C ASP A 459 -1.49 4.17 24.36
N THR A 460 -0.68 4.47 25.39
CA THR A 460 0.52 3.69 25.74
C THR A 460 0.27 2.60 26.78
N ILE A 461 -0.97 2.44 27.29
CA ILE A 461 -1.30 1.59 28.44
C ILE A 461 -1.01 0.13 28.10
N HIS A 462 -1.46 -0.31 26.93
CA HIS A 462 -1.29 -1.70 26.50
C HIS A 462 0.17 -2.11 26.28
N PHE A 463 1.01 -1.20 25.79
CA PHE A 463 2.44 -1.48 25.66
C PHE A 463 3.13 -1.43 27.03
N HIS A 464 2.74 -0.47 27.88
CA HIS A 464 3.22 -0.35 29.24
C HIS A 464 3.00 -1.64 30.04
N ASP A 465 1.79 -2.21 29.98
CA ASP A 465 1.46 -3.45 30.69
C ASP A 465 2.26 -4.65 30.16
N LEU A 466 2.46 -4.73 28.84
CA LEU A 466 3.29 -5.76 28.23
C LEU A 466 4.75 -5.67 28.72
N LYS A 467 5.37 -4.48 28.65
CA LYS A 467 6.77 -4.32 29.06
C LYS A 467 6.95 -4.58 30.56
N GLU A 468 6.00 -4.17 31.40
CA GLU A 468 6.04 -4.42 32.84
C GLU A 468 5.94 -5.92 33.13
N PHE A 469 5.06 -6.64 32.41
CA PHE A 469 4.96 -8.09 32.52
C PHE A 469 6.29 -8.77 32.17
N ILE A 470 6.88 -8.41 31.03
CA ILE A 470 8.18 -8.95 30.57
C ILE A 470 9.28 -8.69 31.60
N HIS A 471 9.32 -7.49 32.20
CA HIS A 471 10.36 -7.10 33.15
C HIS A 471 10.23 -7.79 34.51
N THR A 472 9.00 -8.05 34.96
CA THR A 472 8.72 -8.55 36.33
C THR A 472 8.56 -10.06 36.42
N HIS A 473 8.48 -10.76 35.30
CA HIS A 473 8.28 -12.21 35.25
C HIS A 473 9.47 -12.92 34.60
N ASP A 474 9.72 -14.17 35.02
CA ASP A 474 10.76 -15.00 34.42
C ASP A 474 10.32 -15.47 33.03
N MET A 475 11.03 -15.02 31.99
CA MET A 475 10.76 -15.39 30.60
C MET A 475 11.21 -16.82 30.27
N ASN A 476 11.98 -17.49 31.12
CA ASN A 476 12.27 -18.92 30.95
C ASN A 476 11.10 -19.82 31.39
N ASP A 477 10.07 -19.26 32.06
CA ASP A 477 8.83 -19.97 32.34
C ASP A 477 7.96 -20.04 31.05
N PRO A 478 7.58 -21.25 30.59
CA PRO A 478 6.82 -21.41 29.35
C PRO A 478 5.44 -20.76 29.39
N VAL A 479 4.82 -20.59 30.57
CA VAL A 479 3.52 -19.93 30.71
C VAL A 479 3.64 -18.42 30.52
N HIS A 480 4.67 -17.80 31.12
CA HIS A 480 4.92 -16.37 30.93
C HIS A 480 5.33 -16.07 29.50
N PHE A 481 6.21 -16.89 28.92
CA PHE A 481 6.64 -16.71 27.53
C PHE A 481 5.47 -16.85 26.55
N ALA A 482 4.59 -17.84 26.74
CA ALA A 482 3.39 -18.00 25.93
C ALA A 482 2.39 -16.83 26.11
N HIS A 483 2.31 -16.25 27.30
CA HIS A 483 1.50 -15.05 27.52
C HIS A 483 2.06 -13.86 26.74
N VAL A 484 3.37 -13.63 26.78
CA VAL A 484 4.03 -12.57 25.99
C VAL A 484 3.83 -12.82 24.50
N ASP A 485 4.05 -14.04 24.02
CA ASP A 485 3.83 -14.37 22.61
C ASP A 485 2.37 -14.11 22.18
N SER A 486 1.39 -14.27 23.06
CA SER A 486 0.00 -13.97 22.72
C SER A 486 -0.27 -12.47 22.47
N LEU A 487 0.58 -11.59 22.97
CA LEU A 487 0.44 -10.13 22.90
C LEU A 487 1.51 -9.45 22.04
N PHE A 488 2.63 -10.13 21.79
CA PHE A 488 3.83 -9.61 21.15
C PHE A 488 4.34 -10.61 20.13
N ASP A 489 4.59 -10.17 18.91
CA ASP A 489 5.08 -11.03 17.85
C ASP A 489 6.58 -11.30 18.03
N ILE A 490 6.90 -12.31 18.85
CA ILE A 490 8.28 -12.68 19.19
C ILE A 490 9.04 -13.16 17.94
N ALA A 491 8.35 -13.81 16.99
CA ALA A 491 8.97 -14.28 15.76
C ALA A 491 9.45 -13.11 14.90
N SER A 492 8.59 -12.10 14.70
CA SER A 492 8.95 -10.88 14.00
C SER A 492 10.02 -10.07 14.75
N PHE A 493 9.90 -9.95 16.07
CA PHE A 493 10.88 -9.24 16.90
C PHE A 493 12.27 -9.87 16.84
N LYS A 494 12.36 -11.20 16.72
CA LYS A 494 13.62 -11.93 16.55
C LYS A 494 14.35 -11.49 15.28
N ASP A 495 13.65 -11.44 14.15
CA ASP A 495 14.22 -10.99 12.87
C ASP A 495 14.57 -9.49 12.93
N TYR A 496 13.71 -8.66 13.51
CA TYR A 496 13.95 -7.23 13.71
C TYR A 496 15.24 -6.97 14.49
N CYS A 497 15.41 -7.59 15.66
CA CYS A 497 16.63 -7.46 16.46
C CYS A 497 17.86 -8.02 15.73
N ALA A 498 17.73 -9.16 15.03
CA ALA A 498 18.84 -9.74 14.29
C ALA A 498 19.35 -8.77 13.20
N LEU A 499 18.44 -8.10 12.48
CA LEU A 499 18.81 -7.14 11.44
C LEU A 499 19.38 -5.84 12.03
N GLU A 500 18.76 -5.24 13.05
CA GLU A 500 19.27 -4.02 13.72
C GLU A 500 20.67 -4.24 14.32
N MET A 501 20.87 -5.39 14.98
CA MET A 501 22.15 -5.74 15.57
C MET A 501 23.20 -6.03 14.48
N PHE A 502 22.84 -6.73 13.41
CA PHE A 502 23.76 -6.91 12.28
C PHE A 502 24.07 -5.58 11.58
N ALA A 503 23.10 -4.68 11.44
CA ALA A 503 23.30 -3.36 10.85
C ALA A 503 24.26 -2.47 11.67
N GLY A 504 24.38 -2.75 12.97
CA GLY A 504 25.22 -1.97 13.87
C GLY A 504 24.66 -0.57 14.09
N ASN A 505 23.34 -0.46 14.24
CA ASN A 505 22.66 0.81 14.43
C ASN A 505 22.95 1.40 15.82
N VAL A 506 23.66 2.52 15.85
CA VAL A 506 24.07 3.17 17.11
C VAL A 506 22.97 4.02 17.76
N ASP A 507 21.92 4.38 17.03
CA ASP A 507 20.81 5.17 17.59
C ASP A 507 19.67 4.29 18.17
N TRP A 508 19.74 2.99 17.89
CA TRP A 508 18.88 1.94 18.44
C TRP A 508 19.50 1.33 19.73
N PRO A 509 18.73 0.76 20.69
CA PRO A 509 17.29 0.56 20.75
C PRO A 509 16.58 1.58 21.63
N SER A 510 16.92 2.86 21.55
CA SER A 510 16.22 3.94 22.29
C SER A 510 15.57 4.98 21.40
N ASN A 511 16.10 5.11 20.19
CA ASN A 511 15.59 5.94 19.12
C ASN A 511 15.45 5.09 17.85
N ASN A 512 14.95 5.68 16.77
CA ASN A 512 14.78 5.02 15.47
C ASN A 512 13.92 3.75 15.58
N LEU A 513 12.85 3.88 16.38
CA LEU A 513 11.92 2.82 16.71
C LEU A 513 10.53 3.22 16.24
N LYS A 514 9.84 2.30 15.58
CA LYS A 514 8.40 2.34 15.41
C LYS A 514 7.82 0.94 15.63
N TYR A 515 6.72 0.90 16.36
CA TYR A 515 6.04 -0.34 16.68
C TYR A 515 4.55 -0.08 16.80
N TRP A 516 3.75 -1.10 16.53
CA TRP A 516 2.32 -0.93 16.38
C TRP A 516 1.55 -2.17 16.81
N LYS A 517 0.26 -2.00 17.04
CA LYS A 517 -0.69 -3.07 17.35
C LYS A 517 -2.01 -2.79 16.61
N PRO A 518 -2.62 -3.79 15.95
CA PRO A 518 -3.77 -3.59 15.06
C PRO A 518 -5.08 -3.22 15.77
N SER A 519 -5.15 -3.26 17.10
CA SER A 519 -6.31 -2.87 17.92
C SER A 519 -5.93 -2.91 19.40
N VAL A 520 -6.64 -2.19 20.26
CA VAL A 520 -6.53 -2.33 21.73
C VAL A 520 -6.90 -3.74 22.21
N SER A 521 -7.80 -4.42 21.49
CA SER A 521 -8.43 -5.67 21.94
C SER A 521 -7.91 -6.93 21.27
N THR A 522 -7.24 -6.81 20.12
CA THR A 522 -6.82 -7.96 19.30
C THR A 522 -5.44 -7.76 18.67
N GLY A 523 -4.89 -8.85 18.11
CA GLY A 523 -3.59 -8.89 17.45
C GLY A 523 -2.38 -8.80 18.39
N LYS A 524 -1.18 -8.69 17.83
CA LYS A 524 0.09 -8.63 18.55
C LYS A 524 0.82 -7.31 18.27
N TRP A 525 1.65 -6.87 19.20
CA TRP A 525 2.62 -5.81 18.96
C TRP A 525 3.67 -6.28 17.94
N ARG A 526 4.01 -5.44 16.97
CA ARG A 526 5.04 -5.69 15.94
C ARG A 526 5.94 -4.49 15.77
N TYR A 527 7.19 -4.73 15.41
CA TYR A 527 8.19 -3.69 15.15
C TYR A 527 8.33 -3.47 13.66
N LEU A 528 8.61 -2.22 13.31
CA LEU A 528 8.83 -1.79 11.95
C LEU A 528 10.20 -1.14 11.85
N LEU A 529 10.92 -1.47 10.79
CA LEU A 529 12.24 -0.92 10.51
C LEU A 529 12.14 0.57 10.18
N TYR A 530 12.94 1.41 10.83
CA TYR A 530 12.84 2.85 10.66
C TYR A 530 14.18 3.55 10.89
N ASP A 531 14.65 4.30 9.89
CA ASP A 531 15.78 5.24 9.99
C ASP A 531 17.12 4.60 10.39
N LEU A 532 17.69 3.83 9.47
CA LEU A 532 18.96 3.10 9.64
C LEU A 532 20.14 3.81 8.95
N ASP A 533 20.09 5.13 8.77
CA ASP A 533 21.20 5.88 8.16
C ASP A 533 22.45 5.92 9.06
N ALA A 534 22.29 5.88 10.38
CA ALA A 534 23.36 5.79 11.39
C ALA A 534 24.02 4.39 11.49
N THR A 535 24.27 3.75 10.34
CA THR A 535 24.88 2.41 10.20
C THR A 535 26.08 2.48 9.24
N MET A 536 26.75 1.34 9.02
CA MET A 536 27.79 1.17 7.99
C MET A 536 28.88 2.27 8.00
N ASN A 537 29.37 2.63 9.19
CA ASN A 537 30.41 3.63 9.38
C ASN A 537 30.13 4.94 8.61
N LEU A 538 28.88 5.41 8.66
CA LEU A 538 28.45 6.68 8.04
C LEU A 538 29.36 7.84 8.47
N TYR A 539 29.76 7.87 9.73
CA TYR A 539 30.75 8.80 10.26
C TYR A 539 31.81 8.02 11.02
N GLY A 540 33.04 8.53 11.10
CA GLY A 540 34.14 7.81 11.75
C GLY A 540 33.97 7.55 13.26
N TRP A 541 32.94 8.10 13.91
CA TRP A 541 32.54 7.78 15.28
C TRP A 541 31.51 6.65 15.38
N ILE A 542 30.95 6.21 14.25
CA ILE A 542 30.10 5.03 14.10
C ILE A 542 31.04 3.87 13.75
N PRO A 543 31.39 3.00 14.71
CA PRO A 543 32.39 1.97 14.48
C PRO A 543 31.87 0.91 13.49
N ILE A 544 32.75 0.48 12.58
CA ILE A 544 32.51 -0.66 11.67
C ILE A 544 32.40 -1.98 12.45
N ASP A 545 33.11 -2.04 13.58
CA ASP A 545 33.25 -3.15 14.51
C ASP A 545 32.39 -2.97 15.76
N LEU A 546 31.22 -2.33 15.64
CA LEU A 546 30.29 -2.20 16.77
C LEU A 546 29.89 -3.58 17.31
N ASP A 547 30.29 -3.88 18.55
CA ASP A 547 29.76 -5.00 19.31
C ASP A 547 28.31 -4.70 19.72
N SER A 548 27.37 -5.20 18.92
CA SER A 548 25.95 -4.96 19.11
C SER A 548 25.39 -5.64 20.36
N PHE A 549 26.01 -6.75 20.82
CA PHE A 549 25.59 -7.40 22.06
C PHE A 549 25.99 -6.58 23.27
N TYR A 550 27.23 -6.09 23.32
CA TYR A 550 27.65 -5.14 24.34
C TYR A 550 26.80 -3.86 24.28
N TRP A 551 26.55 -3.34 23.07
CA TRP A 551 25.74 -2.13 22.89
C TRP A 551 24.35 -2.28 23.53
N VAL A 552 23.63 -3.34 23.20
CA VAL A 552 22.26 -3.55 23.69
C VAL A 552 22.24 -4.01 25.15
N LEU A 553 23.04 -5.01 25.52
CA LEU A 553 22.94 -5.67 26.82
C LEU A 553 23.66 -4.92 27.95
N VAL A 554 24.65 -4.08 27.61
CA VAL A 554 25.49 -3.38 28.61
C VAL A 554 25.38 -1.87 28.46
N HIS A 555 25.67 -1.32 27.28
CA HIS A 555 25.69 0.13 27.08
C HIS A 555 24.29 0.75 27.21
N ARG A 556 23.26 0.05 26.72
CA ARG A 556 21.86 0.47 26.73
C ARG A 556 21.04 -0.21 27.82
N ALA A 557 21.69 -0.75 28.86
CA ALA A 557 20.99 -1.29 30.01
C ALA A 557 20.08 -0.22 30.66
N GLY A 558 18.84 -0.59 30.98
CA GLY A 558 17.82 0.29 31.53
C GLY A 558 16.93 1.02 30.49
N PHE A 559 17.25 0.94 29.20
CA PHE A 559 16.34 1.41 28.13
C PHE A 559 15.25 0.37 27.86
N VAL A 560 14.02 0.80 27.58
CA VAL A 560 12.83 -0.06 27.53
C VAL A 560 13.01 -1.24 26.57
N HIS A 561 13.45 -0.98 25.34
CA HIS A 561 13.51 -2.01 24.31
C HIS A 561 14.73 -2.93 24.48
N ALA A 562 15.83 -2.39 25.03
CA ALA A 562 16.98 -3.20 25.45
C ALA A 562 16.58 -4.18 26.58
N GLU A 563 15.77 -3.73 27.55
CA GLU A 563 15.29 -4.56 28.64
C GLU A 563 14.31 -5.65 28.18
N ILE A 564 13.45 -5.36 27.20
CA ILE A 564 12.59 -6.36 26.56
C ILE A 564 13.46 -7.45 25.92
N PHE A 565 14.42 -7.06 25.07
CA PHE A 565 15.30 -8.01 24.40
C PHE A 565 16.13 -8.84 25.42
N ARG A 566 16.70 -8.18 26.42
CA ARG A 566 17.48 -8.83 27.50
C ARG A 566 16.65 -9.83 28.28
N SER A 567 15.39 -9.53 28.57
CA SER A 567 14.48 -10.42 29.30
C SER A 567 14.14 -11.64 28.46
N LEU A 568 13.81 -11.46 27.17
CA LEU A 568 13.54 -12.57 26.24
C LEU A 568 14.77 -13.46 26.02
N LEU A 569 15.96 -12.88 25.94
CA LEU A 569 17.24 -13.61 25.84
C LEU A 569 17.55 -14.46 27.09
N GLY A 570 16.87 -14.20 28.21
CA GLY A 570 16.89 -15.04 29.40
C GLY A 570 16.20 -16.39 29.20
N ASN A 571 15.30 -16.52 28.22
CA ASN A 571 14.72 -17.79 27.81
C ASN A 571 15.73 -18.60 26.98
N ASP A 572 16.04 -19.82 27.41
CA ASP A 572 17.10 -20.64 26.81
C ASP A 572 16.79 -20.99 25.34
N GLU A 573 15.53 -21.26 25.03
CA GLU A 573 15.09 -21.64 23.69
C GLU A 573 15.02 -20.44 22.74
N PHE A 574 14.52 -19.29 23.21
CA PHE A 574 14.57 -18.05 22.44
C PHE A 574 16.01 -17.65 22.14
N ARG A 575 16.90 -17.69 23.13
CA ARG A 575 18.33 -17.39 22.93
C ARG A 575 18.94 -18.32 21.89
N ARG A 576 18.74 -19.63 22.02
CA ARG A 576 19.27 -20.63 21.07
C ARG A 576 18.81 -20.36 19.64
N THR A 577 17.51 -20.15 19.46
CA THR A 577 16.89 -19.95 18.15
C THR A 577 17.17 -18.56 17.55
N PHE A 578 17.33 -17.52 18.37
CA PHE A 578 17.81 -16.19 17.93
C PHE A 578 19.23 -16.29 17.37
N LEU A 579 20.14 -16.95 18.09
CA LEU A 579 21.52 -17.12 17.65
C LEU A 579 21.65 -18.00 16.40
N ASN A 580 20.84 -19.06 16.31
CA ASN A 580 20.73 -19.85 15.08
C ASN A 580 20.18 -19.02 13.92
N ARG A 581 19.16 -18.18 14.15
CA ARG A 581 18.60 -17.29 13.13
C ARG A 581 19.64 -16.28 12.64
N MET A 582 20.43 -15.69 13.53
CA MET A 582 21.54 -14.81 13.14
C MET A 582 22.58 -15.55 12.29
N ALA A 583 22.97 -16.77 12.68
CA ALA A 583 23.89 -17.59 11.89
C ALA A 583 23.31 -17.92 10.50
N ASP A 584 22.04 -18.33 10.44
CA ASP A 584 21.33 -18.62 9.19
C ASP A 584 21.34 -17.40 8.25
N LEU A 585 21.02 -16.21 8.75
CA LEU A 585 21.06 -14.98 7.97
C LEU A 585 22.47 -14.67 7.46
N MET A 586 23.50 -14.78 8.31
CA MET A 586 24.91 -14.56 7.91
C MET A 586 25.46 -15.62 6.95
N ASN A 587 24.82 -16.78 6.84
CA ASN A 587 25.13 -17.81 5.84
C ASN A 587 24.33 -17.62 4.53
N THR A 588 23.34 -16.71 4.52
CA THR A 588 22.43 -16.49 3.39
C THR A 588 22.37 -15.00 3.03
N GLY A 589 21.29 -14.29 3.38
CA GLY A 589 21.03 -12.92 2.98
C GLY A 589 22.00 -11.86 3.50
N LEU A 590 22.57 -12.10 4.68
CA LEU A 590 23.57 -11.24 5.31
C LEU A 590 25.01 -11.77 5.10
N SER A 591 25.19 -12.73 4.18
CA SER A 591 26.51 -13.18 3.76
C SER A 591 27.20 -12.15 2.88
N LEU A 592 28.51 -12.28 2.68
CA LEU A 592 29.29 -11.44 1.75
C LEU A 592 28.65 -11.36 0.36
N ASN A 593 28.17 -12.49 -0.17
CA ASN A 593 27.55 -12.54 -1.49
C ASN A 593 26.12 -12.00 -1.45
N GLY A 594 25.28 -12.51 -0.55
CA GLY A 594 23.87 -12.11 -0.47
C GLY A 594 23.70 -10.61 -0.21
N PHE A 595 24.39 -10.10 0.80
CA PHE A 595 24.32 -8.68 1.14
C PHE A 595 25.07 -7.80 0.11
N GLY A 596 26.18 -8.31 -0.42
CA GLY A 596 26.93 -7.63 -1.48
C GLY A 596 26.15 -7.44 -2.77
N GLU A 597 25.25 -8.38 -3.12
CA GLU A 597 24.34 -8.26 -4.27
C GLU A 597 23.35 -7.10 -4.10
N ASP A 598 22.73 -6.95 -2.92
CA ASP A 598 21.80 -5.85 -2.62
C ASP A 598 22.50 -4.48 -2.70
N VAL A 599 23.69 -4.38 -2.10
CA VAL A 599 24.52 -3.16 -2.17
C VAL A 599 24.88 -2.83 -3.63
N SER A 600 25.33 -3.83 -4.39
CA SER A 600 25.73 -3.64 -5.78
C SER A 600 24.56 -3.24 -6.68
N ALA A 601 23.38 -3.83 -6.48
CA ALA A 601 22.17 -3.49 -7.21
C ALA A 601 21.76 -2.03 -6.95
N MET A 602 21.87 -1.57 -5.70
CA MET A 602 21.56 -0.19 -5.34
C MET A 602 22.56 0.81 -5.98
N GLN A 603 23.86 0.53 -5.88
CA GLN A 603 24.91 1.33 -6.52
C GLN A 603 24.69 1.48 -8.03
N GLN A 604 24.35 0.39 -8.72
CA GLN A 604 24.06 0.40 -10.16
C GLN A 604 22.79 1.19 -10.48
N ARG A 605 21.76 1.10 -9.61
CA ARG A 605 20.49 1.78 -9.78
C ARG A 605 20.64 3.31 -9.66
N ILE A 606 21.40 3.82 -8.69
CA ILE A 606 21.51 5.27 -8.45
C ILE A 606 22.75 5.91 -9.08
N GLY A 607 23.82 5.15 -9.28
CA GLY A 607 25.15 5.65 -9.67
C GLY A 607 25.15 6.60 -10.89
N PRO A 608 24.40 6.33 -11.97
CA PRO A 608 24.33 7.25 -13.12
C PRO A 608 23.74 8.63 -12.79
N GLU A 609 22.86 8.72 -11.80
CA GLU A 609 22.20 9.98 -11.40
C GLU A 609 23.03 10.80 -10.40
N VAL A 610 23.88 10.14 -9.61
CA VAL A 610 24.65 10.75 -8.52
C VAL A 610 25.44 12.00 -8.97
N PRO A 611 26.17 12.02 -10.11
CA PRO A 611 26.89 13.22 -10.54
C PRO A 611 25.99 14.45 -10.71
N HIS A 612 24.77 14.28 -11.25
CA HIS A 612 23.81 15.36 -11.45
C HIS A 612 23.23 15.86 -10.12
N HIS A 613 22.89 14.94 -9.21
CA HIS A 613 22.45 15.30 -7.86
C HIS A 613 23.56 16.08 -7.12
N PHE A 614 24.80 15.59 -7.18
CA PHE A 614 25.93 16.16 -6.45
C PHE A 614 26.31 17.53 -7.00
N GLU A 615 26.27 17.72 -8.33
CA GLU A 615 26.45 19.03 -8.96
C GLU A 615 25.39 20.04 -8.48
N ARG A 616 24.11 19.63 -8.44
CA ARG A 616 23.00 20.50 -8.03
C ARG A 616 23.15 21.05 -6.62
N TRP A 617 23.65 20.21 -5.70
CA TRP A 617 23.75 20.50 -4.28
C TRP A 617 25.16 20.87 -3.80
N GLY A 618 26.15 20.89 -4.71
CA GLY A 618 27.53 21.24 -4.37
C GLY A 618 28.24 20.19 -3.51
N CYS A 619 27.83 18.92 -3.62
CA CYS A 619 28.43 17.79 -2.92
C CYS A 619 29.77 17.38 -3.57
N ASP A 620 30.62 16.68 -2.82
CA ASP A 620 31.87 16.11 -3.34
C ASP A 620 31.65 14.68 -3.86
N LEU A 621 31.82 14.46 -5.17
CA LEU A 621 31.71 13.12 -5.77
C LEU A 621 32.77 12.14 -5.23
N GLY A 622 33.90 12.66 -4.71
CA GLY A 622 34.88 11.87 -3.97
C GLY A 622 34.31 11.24 -2.71
N ALA A 623 33.42 11.94 -2.00
CA ALA A 623 32.72 11.42 -0.83
C ALA A 623 31.79 10.26 -1.20
N TRP A 624 31.02 10.39 -2.30
CA TRP A 624 30.23 9.26 -2.79
C TRP A 624 31.11 8.05 -3.13
N THR A 625 32.19 8.26 -3.87
CA THR A 625 33.13 7.18 -4.21
C THR A 625 33.67 6.49 -2.95
N GLN A 626 34.08 7.27 -1.94
CA GLN A 626 34.57 6.74 -0.67
C GLN A 626 33.49 5.95 0.08
N HIS A 627 32.29 6.49 0.22
CA HIS A 627 31.24 5.87 1.01
C HIS A 627 30.59 4.68 0.29
N ALA A 628 30.16 4.89 -0.95
CA ALA A 628 29.47 3.89 -1.74
C ALA A 628 30.39 2.75 -2.17
N LEU A 629 31.62 3.03 -2.61
CA LEU A 629 32.51 2.02 -3.21
C LEU A 629 33.66 1.58 -2.29
N GLY A 630 33.82 2.21 -1.13
CA GLY A 630 34.85 1.87 -0.14
C GLY A 630 34.25 1.43 1.20
N ILE A 631 33.59 2.33 1.91
CA ILE A 631 33.13 2.11 3.27
C ILE A 631 32.03 1.05 3.35
N ILE A 632 30.96 1.15 2.53
CA ILE A 632 29.87 0.16 2.55
C ILE A 632 30.40 -1.23 2.14
N PRO A 633 31.13 -1.42 1.03
CA PRO A 633 31.70 -2.73 0.69
C PRO A 633 32.64 -3.27 1.77
N GLY A 634 33.48 -2.40 2.36
CA GLY A 634 34.34 -2.80 3.47
C GLY A 634 33.55 -3.27 4.70
N PHE A 635 32.40 -2.67 5.00
CA PHE A 635 31.48 -3.15 6.03
C PHE A 635 30.92 -4.54 5.69
N VAL A 636 30.44 -4.75 4.46
CA VAL A 636 29.93 -6.05 3.99
C VAL A 636 30.97 -7.16 4.15
N GLU A 637 32.24 -6.88 3.84
CA GLU A 637 33.35 -7.83 3.92
C GLU A 637 33.61 -8.36 5.34
N VAL A 638 33.48 -7.52 6.36
CA VAL A 638 33.93 -7.85 7.73
C VAL A 638 32.79 -8.12 8.70
N ARG A 639 31.56 -7.63 8.42
CA ARG A 639 30.50 -7.57 9.43
C ARG A 639 30.07 -8.93 9.95
N GLY A 640 29.93 -9.92 9.07
CA GLY A 640 29.54 -11.27 9.47
C GLY A 640 30.52 -11.92 10.45
N ASP A 641 31.82 -11.69 10.27
CA ASP A 641 32.83 -12.28 11.15
C ASP A 641 32.90 -11.57 12.50
N ILE A 642 32.75 -10.24 12.52
CA ILE A 642 32.63 -9.45 13.76
C ILE A 642 31.45 -9.94 14.59
N VAL A 643 30.26 -10.03 13.97
CA VAL A 643 29.05 -10.46 14.69
C VAL A 643 29.19 -11.89 15.22
N ARG A 644 29.85 -12.79 14.50
CA ARG A 644 30.16 -14.13 15.02
C ARG A 644 31.10 -14.08 16.23
N GLU A 645 32.13 -13.25 16.19
CA GLU A 645 33.06 -13.05 17.30
C GLU A 645 32.35 -12.46 18.53
N ASP A 646 31.48 -11.48 18.34
CA ASP A 646 30.67 -10.88 19.42
C ASP A 646 29.78 -11.92 20.11
N VAL A 647 29.17 -12.82 19.34
CA VAL A 647 28.39 -13.95 19.88
C VAL A 647 29.28 -14.88 20.71
N LEU A 648 30.44 -15.29 20.19
CA LEU A 648 31.36 -16.17 20.93
C LEU A 648 31.77 -15.54 22.27
N ASN A 649 32.14 -14.25 22.24
CA ASN A 649 32.59 -13.51 23.42
C ASN A 649 31.47 -13.32 24.44
N THR A 650 30.27 -12.93 23.98
CA THR A 650 29.12 -12.65 24.85
C THR A 650 28.61 -13.89 25.58
N PHE A 651 28.52 -15.03 24.89
CA PHE A 651 27.94 -16.26 25.45
C PHE A 651 29.00 -17.29 25.87
N ALA A 652 30.29 -16.91 25.79
CA ALA A 652 31.43 -17.77 26.10
C ALA A 652 31.39 -19.12 25.34
N PHE A 653 30.97 -19.09 24.09
CA PHE A 653 31.00 -20.27 23.23
C PHE A 653 32.45 -20.59 22.81
N PRO A 654 32.82 -21.88 22.67
CA PRO A 654 34.22 -22.25 22.46
C PRO A 654 34.81 -21.77 21.13
N HIS A 655 34.05 -21.95 20.04
CA HIS A 655 34.46 -21.63 18.67
C HIS A 655 33.27 -21.74 17.71
N THR A 656 33.44 -21.21 16.50
CA THR A 656 32.55 -21.50 15.37
C THR A 656 32.90 -22.84 14.72
N ILE A 657 31.92 -23.44 14.06
CA ILE A 657 32.04 -24.69 13.30
C ILE A 657 31.45 -24.50 11.91
N GLU A 658 32.02 -25.18 10.91
CA GLU A 658 31.46 -25.27 9.56
C GLU A 658 30.67 -26.58 9.44
N VAL A 659 29.40 -26.46 9.08
CA VAL A 659 28.48 -27.59 8.91
C VAL A 659 28.10 -27.70 7.44
N GLU A 660 28.39 -28.85 6.83
CA GLU A 660 27.85 -29.22 5.52
C GLU A 660 26.64 -30.14 5.72
N VAL A 661 25.46 -29.77 5.22
CA VAL A 661 24.26 -30.62 5.25
C VAL A 661 23.95 -31.16 3.86
N ASP A 662 23.56 -32.43 3.78
CA ASP A 662 23.23 -33.10 2.51
C ASP A 662 22.14 -34.18 2.67
N VAL A 663 21.61 -34.66 1.54
CA VAL A 663 20.60 -35.72 1.45
C VAL A 663 21.09 -36.84 0.53
N PHE A 664 20.97 -38.09 1.00
CA PHE A 664 21.33 -39.28 0.21
C PHE A 664 20.18 -40.31 0.15
N PRO A 665 19.87 -40.87 -1.04
CA PRO A 665 20.35 -40.43 -2.35
C PRO A 665 19.82 -39.03 -2.72
N PRO A 666 20.47 -38.29 -3.63
CA PRO A 666 20.02 -36.96 -4.01
C PRO A 666 18.54 -36.93 -4.43
N GLY A 667 17.78 -35.98 -3.89
CA GLY A 667 16.34 -35.82 -4.14
C GLY A 667 15.41 -36.78 -3.37
N ALA A 668 15.96 -37.65 -2.52
CA ALA A 668 15.16 -38.60 -1.73
C ALA A 668 14.37 -37.96 -0.58
N GLY A 669 14.67 -36.72 -0.24
CA GLY A 669 13.95 -35.94 0.76
C GLY A 669 14.33 -34.47 0.74
N GLN A 670 13.61 -33.69 1.53
CA GLN A 670 13.92 -32.29 1.83
C GLN A 670 14.45 -32.19 3.25
N LEU A 671 15.37 -31.26 3.46
CA LEU A 671 16.05 -31.00 4.72
C LEU A 671 15.74 -29.58 5.15
N ALA A 672 15.40 -29.40 6.43
CA ALA A 672 15.38 -28.11 7.08
C ALA A 672 16.49 -28.05 8.14
N LEU A 673 17.19 -26.92 8.19
CA LEU A 673 18.27 -26.61 9.11
C LEU A 673 17.90 -25.31 9.83
N ASN A 674 17.60 -25.37 11.12
CA ASN A 674 17.10 -24.24 11.91
C ASN A 674 15.88 -23.59 11.23
N SER A 675 16.03 -22.34 10.76
CA SER A 675 15.01 -21.58 10.04
C SER A 675 15.10 -21.70 8.51
N LEU A 676 16.09 -22.44 8.00
CA LEU A 676 16.36 -22.59 6.57
C LEU A 676 15.78 -23.89 6.01
N GLU A 677 15.33 -23.83 4.76
CA GLU A 677 15.10 -24.97 3.88
C GLU A 677 16.07 -24.87 2.69
N PRO A 678 17.38 -25.13 2.89
CA PRO A 678 18.38 -24.81 1.89
C PRO A 678 18.40 -25.84 0.75
N GLU A 679 18.87 -25.42 -0.43
CA GLU A 679 19.30 -26.37 -1.46
C GLU A 679 20.53 -27.15 -0.97
N VAL A 680 20.49 -28.47 -1.10
CA VAL A 680 21.58 -29.36 -0.63
C VAL A 680 22.50 -29.81 -1.78
N PRO A 681 23.81 -29.94 -1.55
CA PRO A 681 24.50 -29.72 -0.27
C PRO A 681 24.60 -28.23 0.07
N PHE A 682 24.40 -27.90 1.35
CA PHE A 682 24.53 -26.54 1.89
C PHE A 682 25.66 -26.49 2.92
N ARG A 683 26.39 -25.38 2.95
CA ARG A 683 27.44 -25.14 3.94
C ARG A 683 27.16 -23.85 4.70
N GLY A 684 27.28 -23.90 6.02
CA GLY A 684 27.12 -22.74 6.88
C GLY A 684 28.02 -22.78 8.11
N ILE A 685 28.29 -21.60 8.66
CA ILE A 685 29.04 -21.42 9.90
C ILE A 685 28.06 -21.26 11.07
N TYR A 686 28.25 -22.06 12.12
CA TYR A 686 27.42 -22.10 13.32
C TYR A 686 28.26 -22.04 14.60
N PHE A 687 27.64 -21.96 15.77
CA PHE A 687 28.32 -21.83 17.06
C PHE A 687 28.35 -23.17 17.80
N SER A 688 29.55 -23.68 18.13
CA SER A 688 29.65 -24.80 19.05
C SER A 688 29.18 -24.38 20.44
N GLY A 689 28.42 -25.21 21.12
CA GLY A 689 27.72 -24.86 22.37
C GLY A 689 26.31 -24.30 22.15
N ASN A 690 25.89 -24.05 20.90
CA ASN A 690 24.52 -23.67 20.55
C ASN A 690 23.89 -24.73 19.64
N ALA A 691 22.96 -25.52 20.19
CA ALA A 691 22.39 -26.62 19.44
C ALA A 691 21.58 -26.15 18.22
N ILE A 692 21.82 -26.77 17.06
CA ILE A 692 21.08 -26.58 15.82
C ILE A 692 19.89 -27.53 15.73
N ASP A 693 18.87 -27.15 14.98
CA ASP A 693 17.72 -27.99 14.65
C ASP A 693 17.86 -28.58 13.25
N LEU A 694 17.58 -29.86 13.12
CA LEU A 694 17.57 -30.59 11.86
C LEU A 694 16.23 -31.31 11.72
N ALA A 695 15.58 -31.12 10.58
CA ALA A 695 14.34 -31.81 10.23
C ALA A 695 14.41 -32.34 8.80
N VAL A 696 13.74 -33.47 8.55
CA VAL A 696 13.64 -34.08 7.23
C VAL A 696 12.25 -34.56 6.88
N SER A 697 11.88 -34.39 5.62
CA SER A 697 10.72 -34.99 4.99
C SER A 697 11.17 -35.88 3.82
N ALA A 698 10.55 -37.06 3.69
CA ALA A 698 10.88 -37.97 2.59
C ALA A 698 10.11 -37.60 1.33
N SER A 699 10.79 -37.62 0.19
CA SER A 699 10.17 -37.54 -1.13
C SER A 699 9.34 -38.80 -1.40
N PRO A 700 8.33 -38.74 -2.30
CA PRO A 700 7.56 -39.92 -2.68
C PRO A 700 8.45 -41.11 -3.12
N GLY A 701 8.14 -42.31 -2.63
CA GLY A 701 8.91 -43.53 -2.92
C GLY A 701 10.14 -43.77 -2.02
N PHE A 702 10.40 -42.87 -1.06
CA PHE A 702 11.44 -43.03 -0.06
C PHE A 702 10.87 -42.99 1.36
N HIS A 703 11.65 -43.48 2.31
CA HIS A 703 11.48 -43.20 3.73
C HIS A 703 12.82 -42.80 4.33
N PHE A 704 12.77 -41.90 5.30
CA PHE A 704 13.94 -41.54 6.09
C PHE A 704 14.43 -42.75 6.89
N ASP A 705 15.73 -43.04 6.81
CA ASP A 705 16.39 -44.09 7.58
C ASP A 705 17.13 -43.50 8.79
N HIS A 706 18.13 -42.65 8.56
CA HIS A 706 18.90 -42.02 9.64
C HIS A 706 19.68 -40.78 9.16
N TRP A 707 20.18 -40.02 10.13
CA TRP A 707 21.22 -39.02 9.94
C TRP A 707 22.59 -39.65 10.22
N GLU A 708 23.60 -39.28 9.46
CA GLU A 708 25.00 -39.46 9.85
C GLU A 708 25.69 -38.09 10.00
N TYR A 709 26.36 -37.88 11.13
CA TYR A 709 27.23 -36.73 11.36
C TYR A 709 28.68 -37.19 11.41
N HIS A 710 29.47 -36.74 10.44
CA HIS A 710 30.85 -37.15 10.21
C HIS A 710 31.78 -35.97 10.42
N THR A 711 32.72 -36.12 11.36
CA THR A 711 33.88 -35.25 11.53
C THR A 711 35.16 -36.01 11.16
N ALA A 712 36.32 -35.40 11.38
CA ALA A 712 37.60 -36.10 11.23
C ALA A 712 37.76 -37.29 12.19
N ASP A 713 37.15 -37.21 13.39
CA ASP A 713 37.41 -38.13 14.50
C ASP A 713 36.17 -38.88 15.00
N VAL A 714 34.98 -38.41 14.64
CA VAL A 714 33.70 -38.90 15.19
C VAL A 714 32.71 -39.17 14.07
N MET A 715 32.00 -40.31 14.18
CA MET A 715 30.81 -40.64 13.41
C MET A 715 29.66 -40.85 14.39
N GLU A 716 28.61 -40.05 14.28
CA GLU A 716 27.35 -40.26 15.01
C GLU A 716 26.22 -40.62 14.06
N ARG A 717 25.28 -41.44 14.53
CA ARG A 717 24.07 -41.83 13.81
C ARG A 717 22.83 -41.50 14.63
N TRP A 718 21.82 -40.85 14.02
CA TRP A 718 20.57 -40.47 14.68
C TRP A 718 19.35 -40.94 13.85
N GLU A 719 18.39 -41.62 14.48
CA GLU A 719 17.28 -42.30 13.78
C GLU A 719 15.97 -41.49 13.78
N THR A 720 15.95 -40.32 14.42
CA THR A 720 14.77 -39.46 14.47
C THR A 720 14.77 -38.44 13.33
N ARG A 721 13.59 -38.18 12.76
CA ARG A 721 13.44 -37.16 11.69
C ARG A 721 13.71 -35.74 12.17
N LEU A 722 13.48 -35.50 13.46
CA LEU A 722 13.76 -34.23 14.13
C LEU A 722 14.91 -34.46 15.09
N VAL A 723 15.95 -33.64 14.99
CA VAL A 723 17.12 -33.72 15.86
C VAL A 723 17.53 -32.31 16.26
N GLN A 724 17.73 -32.10 17.57
CA GLN A 724 18.36 -30.91 18.11
C GLN A 724 19.74 -31.31 18.63
N LYS A 725 20.81 -30.75 18.06
CA LYS A 725 22.19 -31.17 18.35
C LYS A 725 23.15 -30.01 18.52
N ASP A 726 23.85 -30.03 19.65
CA ASP A 726 25.10 -29.29 19.78
C ASP A 726 26.22 -30.08 19.10
N LEU A 727 26.98 -29.41 18.26
CA LEU A 727 28.01 -30.02 17.43
C LEU A 727 29.40 -29.55 17.93
N PRO A 728 30.29 -30.47 18.31
CA PRO A 728 31.57 -30.10 18.92
C PRO A 728 32.64 -29.65 17.91
N ALA A 729 32.47 -29.93 16.61
CA ALA A 729 33.48 -29.69 15.58
C ALA A 729 32.83 -29.45 14.21
N SER A 730 33.61 -28.96 13.24
CA SER A 730 33.17 -28.89 11.84
C SER A 730 33.01 -30.29 11.25
N GLY A 731 32.00 -30.48 10.40
CA GLY A 731 31.70 -31.79 9.83
C GLY A 731 30.55 -31.78 8.83
N ARG A 732 30.25 -32.97 8.29
CA ARG A 732 29.17 -33.18 7.34
C ARG A 732 28.04 -33.96 7.99
N ILE A 733 26.81 -33.50 7.81
CA ILE A 733 25.57 -34.14 8.24
C ILE A 733 24.82 -34.59 7.00
N THR A 734 24.58 -35.89 6.87
CA THR A 734 23.82 -36.44 5.72
C THR A 734 22.56 -37.12 6.21
N ALA A 735 21.40 -36.73 5.66
CA ALA A 735 20.16 -37.46 5.84
C ALA A 735 20.09 -38.62 4.83
N TYR A 736 20.10 -39.85 5.34
CA TYR A 736 19.96 -41.05 4.54
C TYR A 736 18.49 -41.48 4.44
N PHE A 737 18.11 -41.82 3.22
CA PHE A 737 16.81 -42.33 2.86
C PHE A 737 16.95 -43.65 2.14
N GLU A 738 16.03 -44.56 2.41
CA GLU A 738 15.91 -45.82 1.71
C GLU A 738 14.70 -45.80 0.78
N ARG A 739 14.83 -46.51 -0.34
CA ARG A 739 13.71 -46.66 -1.27
C ARG A 739 12.67 -47.58 -0.61
N ASN A 740 11.40 -47.22 -0.71
CA ASN A 740 10.34 -48.07 -0.20
C ASN A 740 10.32 -49.39 -0.97
N ASP A 741 10.57 -50.50 -0.28
CA ASP A 741 10.50 -51.84 -0.86
C ASP A 741 9.04 -52.20 -1.15
N ALA A 742 8.65 -52.04 -2.41
CA ALA A 742 7.33 -52.40 -2.89
C ALA A 742 7.19 -53.93 -3.02
N SER A 743 7.00 -54.64 -1.90
CA SER A 743 6.59 -56.04 -1.95
C SER A 743 5.06 -56.12 -2.12
N LEU A 744 4.62 -56.44 -3.34
CA LEU A 744 3.25 -56.88 -3.61
C LEU A 744 3.25 -58.41 -3.66
N LEU A 745 2.95 -59.05 -2.53
CA LEU A 745 2.70 -60.49 -2.52
C LEU A 745 1.24 -60.74 -2.87
N VAL A 746 1.01 -61.69 -3.79
CA VAL A 746 -0.33 -62.07 -4.23
C VAL A 746 -0.52 -63.56 -4.02
N PHE A 747 -1.54 -63.95 -3.25
CA PHE A 747 -1.87 -65.35 -2.98
C PHE A 747 -3.39 -65.55 -2.80
N PRO A 748 -4.00 -66.66 -3.25
CA PRO A 748 -3.41 -67.66 -4.13
C PRO A 748 -3.22 -67.11 -5.55
N ASN A 749 -2.22 -67.60 -6.27
CA ASN A 749 -2.01 -67.32 -7.68
C ASN A 749 -1.40 -68.56 -8.34
N PRO A 750 -2.15 -69.35 -9.14
CA PRO A 750 -3.48 -69.04 -9.69
C PRO A 750 -4.61 -68.94 -8.65
N PHE A 751 -5.64 -68.15 -8.94
CA PHE A 751 -6.82 -67.94 -8.09
C PHE A 751 -8.12 -68.42 -8.75
N GLN A 752 -9.17 -68.58 -7.95
CA GLN A 752 -10.53 -68.88 -8.44
C GLN A 752 -11.45 -67.67 -8.29
N ASP A 753 -11.70 -67.23 -7.07
CA ASP A 753 -12.66 -66.14 -6.79
C ASP A 753 -12.00 -64.84 -6.31
N HIS A 754 -10.93 -64.93 -5.55
CA HIS A 754 -10.28 -63.77 -4.93
C HIS A 754 -8.77 -63.94 -4.85
N VAL A 755 -8.07 -62.83 -4.68
CA VAL A 755 -6.67 -62.78 -4.28
C VAL A 755 -6.53 -62.01 -2.97
N ASP A 756 -5.65 -62.49 -2.11
CA ASP A 756 -5.17 -61.78 -0.94
C ASP A 756 -3.83 -61.13 -1.28
N LEU A 757 -3.75 -59.84 -0.99
CA LEU A 757 -2.57 -59.01 -1.20
C LEU A 757 -1.93 -58.73 0.15
N SER A 758 -0.61 -58.88 0.22
CA SER A 758 0.17 -58.28 1.30
C SER A 758 0.96 -57.13 0.71
N VAL A 759 0.71 -55.92 1.19
CA VAL A 759 1.40 -54.69 0.78
C VAL A 759 1.86 -53.92 2.00
N THR A 760 3.08 -53.40 1.97
CA THR A 760 3.60 -52.53 3.03
C THR A 760 3.30 -51.08 2.70
N SER A 761 2.77 -50.32 3.66
CA SER A 761 2.67 -48.86 3.60
C SER A 761 3.49 -48.27 4.74
N HIS A 762 4.34 -47.29 4.43
CA HIS A 762 5.21 -46.58 5.36
C HIS A 762 4.59 -45.29 5.90
N SER A 763 3.52 -44.79 5.27
CA SER A 763 2.78 -43.59 5.72
C SER A 763 1.35 -43.84 6.17
N GLY A 764 0.77 -45.02 5.87
CA GLY A 764 -0.67 -45.23 5.93
C GLY A 764 -1.41 -44.42 4.84
N GLY A 765 -2.74 -44.32 4.93
CA GLY A 765 -3.55 -43.51 4.01
C GLY A 765 -4.47 -44.36 3.14
N THR A 766 -4.45 -44.15 1.81
CA THR A 766 -5.27 -44.95 0.86
C THR A 766 -4.40 -45.50 -0.26
N GLY A 767 -4.47 -46.81 -0.50
CA GLY A 767 -3.84 -47.47 -1.65
C GLY A 767 -4.83 -47.74 -2.78
N GLU A 768 -4.35 -47.66 -4.02
CA GLU A 768 -5.09 -48.04 -5.22
C GLU A 768 -4.66 -49.43 -5.70
N PHE A 769 -5.64 -50.29 -6.04
CA PHE A 769 -5.41 -51.62 -6.60
C PHE A 769 -6.20 -51.78 -7.89
N SER A 770 -5.49 -51.94 -8.99
CA SER A 770 -6.04 -51.88 -10.34
C SER A 770 -5.71 -53.15 -11.12
N VAL A 771 -6.68 -53.73 -11.82
CA VAL A 771 -6.51 -54.96 -12.62
C VAL A 771 -6.67 -54.64 -14.09
N PHE A 772 -5.75 -55.14 -14.92
CA PHE A 772 -5.72 -54.94 -16.37
C PHE A 772 -5.73 -56.28 -17.11
N ASP A 773 -6.29 -56.30 -18.32
CA ASP A 773 -6.12 -57.43 -19.25
C ASP A 773 -4.69 -57.43 -19.86
N PRO A 774 -4.28 -58.53 -20.55
CA PRO A 774 -2.94 -58.61 -21.15
C PRO A 774 -2.64 -57.55 -22.22
N GLN A 775 -3.67 -56.88 -22.74
CA GLN A 775 -3.54 -55.77 -23.69
C GLN A 775 -3.43 -54.40 -23.00
N GLY A 776 -3.44 -54.38 -21.66
CA GLY A 776 -3.28 -53.17 -20.85
C GLY A 776 -4.58 -52.38 -20.64
N ARG A 777 -5.74 -52.93 -21.01
CA ARG A 777 -7.03 -52.28 -20.74
C ARG A 777 -7.45 -52.51 -19.29
N LEU A 778 -7.82 -51.44 -18.61
CA LEU A 778 -8.28 -51.45 -17.22
C LEU A 778 -9.62 -52.18 -17.09
N LEU A 779 -9.69 -53.11 -16.13
CA LEU A 779 -10.87 -53.93 -15.84
C LEU A 779 -11.46 -53.60 -14.47
N LEU A 780 -10.63 -53.25 -13.49
CA LEU A 780 -11.03 -53.03 -12.11
C LEU A 780 -10.14 -51.98 -11.44
N VAL A 781 -10.71 -51.15 -10.57
CA VAL A 781 -9.99 -50.30 -9.61
C VAL A 781 -10.64 -50.45 -8.25
N ARG A 782 -9.82 -50.53 -7.20
CA ARG A 782 -10.26 -50.57 -5.79
C ARG A 782 -9.36 -49.68 -4.94
N MET A 783 -9.96 -48.72 -4.24
CA MET A 783 -9.28 -47.96 -3.20
C MET A 783 -9.45 -48.67 -1.85
N ARG A 784 -8.38 -48.73 -1.06
CA ARG A 784 -8.40 -49.32 0.29
C ARG A 784 -7.66 -48.44 1.28
N PRO A 785 -8.24 -48.18 2.47
CA PRO A 785 -7.50 -47.53 3.53
C PRO A 785 -6.38 -48.45 4.00
N LEU A 786 -5.21 -47.86 4.27
CA LEU A 786 -4.01 -48.54 4.73
C LEU A 786 -3.56 -47.95 6.05
N VAL A 787 -3.06 -48.82 6.92
CA VAL A 787 -2.30 -48.43 8.12
C VAL A 787 -0.81 -48.45 7.82
N ASN A 788 -0.03 -47.75 8.64
CA ASN A 788 1.42 -47.89 8.63
C ASN A 788 1.81 -49.34 9.01
N GLY A 789 2.64 -49.97 8.20
CA GLY A 789 3.05 -51.37 8.30
C GLY A 789 2.47 -52.25 7.19
N VAL A 790 2.41 -53.56 7.45
CA VAL A 790 1.92 -54.56 6.50
C VAL A 790 0.39 -54.58 6.50
N ASN A 791 -0.20 -54.41 5.32
CA ASN A 791 -1.63 -54.42 5.09
C ASN A 791 -2.03 -55.69 4.32
N ALA A 792 -3.02 -56.41 4.85
CA ALA A 792 -3.62 -57.55 4.18
C ALA A 792 -4.93 -57.13 3.50
N ILE A 793 -5.03 -57.30 2.18
CA ILE A 793 -6.14 -56.79 1.38
C ILE A 793 -6.70 -57.90 0.53
N ARG A 794 -7.98 -58.23 0.72
CA ARG A 794 -8.70 -59.17 -0.14
C ARG A 794 -9.37 -58.44 -1.30
N LEU A 795 -9.08 -58.87 -2.52
CA LEU A 795 -9.77 -58.43 -3.74
C LEU A 795 -10.63 -59.58 -4.28
N ASP A 796 -11.94 -59.38 -4.32
CA ASP A 796 -12.88 -60.28 -5.00
C ASP A 796 -12.83 -60.01 -6.51
N LEU A 797 -12.50 -61.04 -7.28
CA LEU A 797 -12.24 -61.00 -8.72
C LEU A 797 -13.08 -62.04 -9.48
N ARG A 798 -14.16 -62.56 -8.88
CA ARG A 798 -14.99 -63.64 -9.45
C ARG A 798 -15.65 -63.30 -10.79
N GLU A 799 -15.79 -62.01 -11.09
CA GLU A 799 -16.42 -61.51 -12.31
C GLU A 799 -15.49 -61.55 -13.54
N LEU A 800 -14.17 -61.69 -13.34
CA LEU A 800 -13.20 -61.73 -14.43
C LEU A 800 -13.21 -63.10 -15.13
N PRO A 801 -13.19 -63.23 -16.45
CA PRO A 801 -13.13 -64.55 -17.09
C PRO A 801 -11.88 -65.36 -16.72
N ALA A 802 -11.84 -66.66 -17.05
CA ALA A 802 -10.61 -67.45 -16.89
C ALA A 802 -9.51 -66.89 -17.81
N GLY A 803 -8.32 -66.63 -17.27
CA GLY A 803 -7.29 -65.91 -18.02
C GLY A 803 -6.14 -65.36 -17.17
N THR A 804 -5.20 -64.69 -17.83
CA THR A 804 -4.10 -63.95 -17.19
C THR A 804 -4.45 -62.47 -17.10
N TYR A 805 -4.12 -61.83 -15.97
CA TYR A 805 -4.32 -60.40 -15.72
C TYR A 805 -3.05 -59.79 -15.11
N LEU A 806 -2.95 -58.46 -15.18
CA LEU A 806 -1.95 -57.68 -14.45
C LEU A 806 -2.62 -56.95 -13.29
N LEU A 807 -2.16 -57.20 -12.07
CA LEU A 807 -2.57 -56.47 -10.89
C LEU A 807 -1.52 -55.41 -10.58
N ARG A 808 -1.93 -54.15 -10.53
CA ARG A 808 -1.12 -53.00 -10.13
C ARG A 808 -1.55 -52.53 -8.75
N SER A 809 -0.59 -52.27 -7.87
CA SER A 809 -0.82 -51.53 -6.62
C SER A 809 -0.09 -50.19 -6.67
N THR A 810 -0.76 -49.12 -6.26
CA THR A 810 -0.16 -47.81 -6.02
C THR A 810 -0.30 -47.49 -4.54
N VAL A 811 0.80 -47.58 -3.79
CA VAL A 811 0.85 -47.37 -2.33
C VAL A 811 2.03 -46.44 -2.04
N ASP A 812 1.78 -45.36 -1.29
CA ASP A 812 2.79 -44.34 -0.94
C ASP A 812 3.58 -43.79 -2.15
N GLY A 813 2.88 -43.62 -3.28
CA GLY A 813 3.47 -43.19 -4.56
C GLY A 813 4.23 -44.28 -5.33
N THR A 814 4.43 -45.46 -4.73
CA THR A 814 5.13 -46.58 -5.37
C THR A 814 4.17 -47.46 -6.14
N VAL A 815 4.51 -47.74 -7.41
CA VAL A 815 3.71 -48.60 -8.30
C VAL A 815 4.36 -49.98 -8.43
N THR A 816 3.66 -51.01 -7.97
CA THR A 816 4.08 -52.42 -8.11
C THR A 816 3.11 -53.13 -9.04
N THR A 817 3.60 -54.03 -9.91
CA THR A 817 2.74 -54.84 -10.78
C THR A 817 3.07 -56.31 -10.62
N SER A 818 2.05 -57.16 -10.48
CA SER A 818 2.16 -58.61 -10.42
C SER A 818 1.22 -59.27 -11.42
N ARG A 819 1.67 -60.36 -12.03
CA ARG A 819 0.84 -61.14 -12.96
C ARG A 819 0.00 -62.12 -12.16
N ILE A 820 -1.31 -62.12 -12.37
CA ILE A 820 -2.25 -63.04 -11.72
C ILE A 820 -3.00 -63.90 -12.74
N MET A 821 -3.35 -65.13 -12.39
CA MET A 821 -4.06 -66.06 -13.28
C MET A 821 -5.34 -66.59 -12.62
N ARG A 822 -6.48 -66.40 -13.30
CA ARG A 822 -7.76 -67.02 -12.89
C ARG A 822 -7.93 -68.38 -13.56
N LEU A 823 -8.21 -69.40 -12.77
CA LEU A 823 -8.57 -70.75 -13.25
C LEU A 823 -10.02 -70.79 -13.76
N ALA A 824 -10.30 -71.68 -14.71
CA ALA A 824 -11.67 -72.00 -15.10
C ALA A 824 -12.38 -72.74 -13.96
N VAL A 825 -13.61 -72.36 -13.67
CA VAL A 825 -14.48 -73.10 -12.75
C VAL A 825 -15.02 -74.30 -13.54
N GLU A 826 -14.65 -75.52 -13.15
CA GLU A 826 -15.26 -76.75 -13.68
C GLU A 826 -16.70 -76.93 -13.20
#